data_AF-A0AAV1BCR8-F1
#
_entry.id   AF-A0AAV1BCR8-F1
#
_cell.length_a   1.000
_cell.length_b   1.000
_cell.length_c   1.000
_cell.angle_alpha   90.00
_cell.angle_beta   90.00
_cell.angle_gamma   90.00
#
_symmetry.space_group_name_H-M   'P 1'
#
loop_
_entity.id
_entity.type
_entity.pdbx_description
1 polymer ?
#
loop_
_entity_poly.entity_id
_entity_poly.type
_entity_poly.pdbx_seq_one_letter_code
_entity_poly.pdbx_strand_id
1 'polypeptide(L)'
;MESTGLSNHNSGQQQWLGITEPISFTGPAQYDIDKSNELDKYLQDAGLYENQEEAICREQVLGRLDQIVKNWVKTITRAKGFNEQLVQEANAKIFTFGSYRLGVHGPGADIDVLCVGPRHATRDEDFFGELHKMLSKMPEVTDLHPVPGAHVPVMGFKFNGVSMDLLYANLSLWVIPEDLDLSQESILQNADEQSVRSLNGCRVTNQILNLVPNIQKFRTTLRCMKLWAKRRGIYSNVAGFLGGINWALLVARICQLYPNALPNMLVSRFFRVYTQWRWPNPVMLCEIREGSLGLKIWDPRIHPKDKNHLMPIITPAYPCMNSSYNVSSSTLRIMTEEFQRGGEICEDMEAKKADWDTLFECYPFFEAHKNYLQIDISVENPDDLRNWKGWVNSRLRQLTLMIERDTHGMLQCHPHPGDFSNKSQPLHCSYFMGLQHKQGVPTKEGEQFDIRLTLAEFKHSVYMYIQRKHGMDIFVTHVKRRNLPAFVFPGGVRPNCPSKVTRVSKRRSELRTSGHGLAEKSQEGKVAVFGDNNDRKRKQAEDSVDTLRNSKSISREYPSGNRETGDQKSISEINPLLTATDTSSSKEVEKLGIESIMCGPYDAHQAFSEEPDELENDLEYRNKDKDFGGNMKNINLNSRYSESIVAAEPVFSQKENSSLTHIHSNERLEELESAELTPPLSSRNYTPVPQRKSIIRFATLGKAADKSS
;
A
#
# COMPACT_ATOMS: atom_id res chain seq x y z
N MET A 1 13.76 51.40 -39.77
CA MET A 1 13.36 50.28 -40.66
C MET A 1 12.88 49.15 -39.77
N GLU A 2 11.84 48.45 -40.20
CA GLU A 2 10.84 47.93 -39.27
C GLU A 2 11.17 46.64 -38.52
N SER A 3 10.50 46.49 -37.38
CA SER A 3 10.31 45.23 -36.66
C SER A 3 9.24 44.37 -37.31
N THR A 4 9.51 43.08 -37.52
CA THR A 4 8.48 42.06 -37.75
C THR A 4 8.35 41.17 -36.52
N GLY A 5 7.43 41.53 -35.62
CA GLY A 5 7.09 40.70 -34.47
C GLY A 5 6.27 39.49 -34.91
N LEU A 6 6.81 38.28 -34.72
CA LEU A 6 6.03 37.04 -34.82
C LEU A 6 5.29 36.81 -33.50
N SER A 7 4.07 37.35 -33.41
CA SER A 7 3.15 37.08 -32.33
C SER A 7 2.66 35.63 -32.39
N ASN A 8 3.30 34.75 -31.62
CA ASN A 8 2.80 33.39 -31.37
C ASN A 8 1.48 33.46 -30.57
N HIS A 9 0.38 33.69 -31.29
CA HIS A 9 -0.97 33.40 -30.83
C HIS A 9 -1.17 31.89 -30.73
N ASN A 10 -0.56 31.26 -29.71
CA ASN A 10 -1.03 29.97 -29.24
C ASN A 10 -2.47 30.17 -28.76
N SER A 11 -3.42 29.63 -29.53
CA SER A 11 -4.80 29.50 -29.11
C SER A 11 -4.87 28.69 -27.82
N GLY A 12 -5.80 29.06 -26.94
CA GLY A 12 -5.88 28.52 -25.57
C GLY A 12 -6.32 27.06 -25.50
N GLN A 13 -5.45 26.13 -25.86
CA GLN A 13 -5.59 24.73 -25.45
C GLN A 13 -5.58 24.67 -23.93
N GLN A 14 -6.68 24.20 -23.33
CA GLN A 14 -6.73 23.89 -21.90
C GLN A 14 -5.85 22.68 -21.64
N GLN A 15 -4.60 22.92 -21.21
CA GLN A 15 -3.68 21.85 -20.84
C GLN A 15 -4.15 21.18 -19.55
N TRP A 16 -4.88 20.07 -19.69
CA TRP A 16 -5.35 19.27 -18.56
C TRP A 16 -4.18 18.55 -17.87
N LEU A 17 -4.37 18.21 -16.59
CA LEU A 17 -3.38 17.46 -15.82
C LEU A 17 -3.60 15.95 -16.03
N GLY A 18 -2.61 15.25 -16.58
CA GLY A 18 -2.62 13.80 -16.75
C GLY A 18 -2.24 13.33 -18.16
N ILE A 19 -2.18 12.02 -18.33
CA ILE A 19 -1.84 11.35 -19.62
C ILE A 19 -3.01 11.19 -20.59
N THR A 20 -4.22 11.58 -20.19
CA THR A 20 -5.46 11.48 -21.00
C THR A 20 -6.36 12.66 -20.68
N GLU A 21 -7.28 12.97 -21.58
CA GLU A 21 -8.38 13.89 -21.30
C GLU A 21 -9.19 13.47 -20.05
N PRO A 22 -9.76 14.42 -19.30
CA PRO A 22 -10.67 14.11 -18.19
C PRO A 22 -11.97 13.44 -18.67
N ILE A 23 -12.48 12.47 -17.90
CA ILE A 23 -13.74 11.78 -18.20
C ILE A 23 -14.93 12.74 -18.10
N SER A 24 -14.89 13.70 -17.16
CA SER A 24 -15.93 14.70 -17.03
C SER A 24 -15.46 16.00 -16.38
N PHE A 25 -15.88 17.12 -16.97
CA PHE A 25 -15.75 18.47 -16.42
C PHE A 25 -17.01 18.93 -15.65
N THR A 26 -18.03 18.07 -15.48
CA THR A 26 -19.28 18.41 -14.80
C THR A 26 -19.04 18.90 -13.37
N GLY A 27 -19.58 20.08 -13.04
CA GLY A 27 -19.55 20.63 -11.68
C GLY A 27 -20.54 19.94 -10.75
N PRO A 28 -20.38 20.09 -9.42
CA PRO A 28 -21.29 19.51 -8.43
C PRO A 28 -22.69 20.13 -8.48
N ALA A 29 -23.71 19.33 -8.17
CA ALA A 29 -25.03 19.84 -7.83
C ALA A 29 -25.10 20.21 -6.33
N GLN A 30 -26.17 20.87 -5.89
CA GLN A 30 -26.38 21.15 -4.45
C GLN A 30 -26.34 19.88 -3.60
N TYR A 31 -26.89 18.77 -4.12
CA TYR A 31 -26.84 17.45 -3.47
C TYR A 31 -25.40 16.97 -3.18
N ASP A 32 -24.44 17.26 -4.08
CA ASP A 32 -23.03 16.89 -3.91
C ASP A 32 -22.30 17.77 -2.89
N ILE A 33 -22.71 19.04 -2.80
CA ILE A 33 -22.25 19.97 -1.75
C ILE A 33 -22.71 19.45 -0.40
N ASP A 34 -24.01 19.16 -0.25
CA ASP A 34 -24.60 18.64 0.98
C ASP A 34 -23.95 17.31 1.40
N LYS A 35 -23.76 16.38 0.44
CA LYS A 35 -23.10 15.08 0.69
C LYS A 35 -21.60 15.18 0.93
N SER A 36 -20.92 16.21 0.43
CA SER A 36 -19.52 16.47 0.78
C SER A 36 -19.38 17.05 2.18
N ASN A 37 -20.29 17.93 2.60
CA ASN A 37 -20.33 18.45 3.97
C ASN A 37 -20.60 17.33 4.98
N GLU A 38 -21.50 16.39 4.64
CA GLU A 38 -21.75 15.17 5.42
C GLU A 38 -20.49 14.30 5.56
N LEU A 39 -19.72 14.13 4.47
CA LEU A 39 -18.46 13.39 4.46
C LEU A 39 -17.36 14.09 5.28
N ASP A 40 -17.09 15.38 5.05
CA ASP A 40 -16.06 16.12 5.80
C ASP A 40 -16.39 16.12 7.31
N LYS A 41 -17.67 16.22 7.70
CA LYS A 41 -18.08 16.05 9.09
C LYS A 41 -17.79 14.63 9.61
N TYR A 42 -18.19 13.58 8.89
CA TYR A 42 -17.92 12.19 9.31
C TYR A 42 -16.41 11.93 9.48
N LEU A 43 -15.57 12.51 8.61
CA LEU A 43 -14.10 12.40 8.73
C LEU A 43 -13.52 13.17 9.92
N GLN A 44 -14.17 14.27 10.36
CA GLN A 44 -13.84 15.00 11.59
C GLN A 44 -14.27 14.20 12.84
N ASP A 45 -15.52 13.71 12.86
CA ASP A 45 -16.06 12.86 13.94
C ASP A 45 -15.25 11.56 14.09
N ALA A 46 -14.67 11.05 12.99
CA ALA A 46 -13.74 9.91 12.98
C ALA A 46 -12.29 10.23 13.42
N GLY A 47 -11.98 11.46 13.83
CA GLY A 47 -10.67 11.86 14.37
C GLY A 47 -9.52 11.90 13.36
N LEU A 48 -9.79 12.18 12.07
CA LEU A 48 -8.78 12.16 11.00
C LEU A 48 -8.05 13.51 10.77
N TYR A 49 -8.38 14.51 11.57
CA TYR A 49 -7.79 15.85 11.48
C TYR A 49 -6.99 16.11 12.75
N GLU A 50 -5.82 16.70 12.58
CA GLU A 50 -4.93 17.09 13.67
C GLU A 50 -5.49 18.32 14.41
N ASN A 51 -5.24 18.43 15.71
CA ASN A 51 -5.55 19.63 16.48
C ASN A 51 -4.44 20.69 16.35
N GLN A 52 -4.75 21.95 16.68
CA GLN A 52 -3.81 23.06 16.47
C GLN A 52 -2.55 22.96 17.35
N GLU A 53 -2.61 22.26 18.49
CA GLU A 53 -1.50 22.12 19.45
C GLU A 53 -0.47 21.09 18.96
N GLU A 54 -0.92 19.92 18.47
CA GLU A 54 -0.06 18.94 17.79
C GLU A 54 0.60 19.57 16.56
N ALA A 55 -0.15 20.32 15.73
CA ALA A 55 0.40 20.98 14.55
C ALA A 55 1.54 21.96 14.89
N ILE A 56 1.35 22.82 15.91
CA ILE A 56 2.39 23.74 16.41
C ILE A 56 3.58 22.95 16.98
N CYS A 57 3.35 21.86 17.69
CA CYS A 57 4.40 21.00 18.22
C CYS A 57 5.26 20.39 17.10
N ARG A 58 4.64 19.91 16.00
CA ARG A 58 5.35 19.39 14.83
C ARG A 58 6.22 20.46 14.15
N GLU A 59 5.71 21.69 14.01
CA GLU A 59 6.48 22.80 13.43
C GLU A 59 7.69 23.18 14.30
N GLN A 60 7.51 23.24 15.63
CA GLN A 60 8.62 23.49 16.57
C GLN A 60 9.68 22.38 16.54
N VAL A 61 9.25 21.12 16.51
CA VAL A 61 10.12 19.93 16.41
C VAL A 61 10.90 19.94 15.09
N LEU A 62 10.27 20.27 13.97
CA LEU A 62 10.92 20.39 12.66
C LEU A 62 11.94 21.55 12.63
N GLY A 63 11.57 22.75 13.09
CA GLY A 63 12.48 23.89 13.13
C GLY A 63 13.71 23.62 14.02
N ARG A 64 13.52 22.90 15.13
CA ARG A 64 14.64 22.46 15.98
C ARG A 64 15.49 21.37 15.34
N LEU A 65 14.90 20.45 14.58
CA LEU A 65 15.64 19.42 13.85
C LEU A 65 16.50 20.02 12.71
N ASP A 66 16.03 21.06 12.01
CA ASP A 66 16.82 21.78 11.00
C ASP A 66 18.10 22.37 11.63
N GLN A 67 17.97 23.06 12.77
CA GLN A 67 19.12 23.59 13.50
C GLN A 67 20.08 22.49 13.99
N ILE A 68 19.56 21.33 14.38
CA ILE A 68 20.36 20.17 14.79
C ILE A 68 21.18 19.63 13.61
N VAL A 69 20.59 19.40 12.42
CA VAL A 69 21.35 18.88 11.27
C VAL A 69 22.35 19.91 10.71
N LYS A 70 22.03 21.21 10.80
CA LYS A 70 22.96 22.29 10.43
C LYS A 70 24.17 22.34 11.38
N ASN A 71 23.94 22.22 12.69
CA ASN A 71 25.03 22.12 13.67
C ASN A 71 25.89 20.87 13.46
N TRP A 72 25.26 19.72 13.20
CA TRP A 72 25.92 18.44 12.90
C TRP A 72 26.89 18.54 11.71
N VAL A 73 26.46 19.05 10.56
CA VAL A 73 27.34 19.20 9.38
C VAL A 73 28.48 20.18 9.64
N LYS A 74 28.28 21.25 10.40
CA LYS A 74 29.37 22.16 10.79
C LYS A 74 30.37 21.50 11.74
N THR A 75 29.91 20.67 12.67
CA THR A 75 30.79 19.85 13.54
C THR A 75 31.62 18.86 12.72
N ILE A 76 31.02 18.15 11.77
CA ILE A 76 31.75 17.22 10.86
C ILE A 76 32.77 17.97 10.00
N THR A 77 32.36 19.09 9.40
CA THR A 77 33.23 19.86 8.50
C THR A 77 34.48 20.35 9.24
N ARG A 78 34.35 20.75 10.52
CA ARG A 78 35.51 21.05 11.37
C ARG A 78 36.30 19.79 11.75
N ALA A 79 35.63 18.71 12.14
CA ALA A 79 36.29 17.46 12.54
C ALA A 79 37.11 16.80 11.41
N LYS A 80 36.70 16.98 10.15
CA LYS A 80 37.41 16.50 8.95
C LYS A 80 38.47 17.48 8.44
N GLY A 81 38.80 18.54 9.19
CA GLY A 81 39.95 19.42 8.94
C GLY A 81 39.78 20.43 7.81
N PHE A 82 38.54 20.73 7.40
CA PHE A 82 38.28 21.79 6.42
C PHE A 82 38.47 23.19 7.03
N ASN A 83 38.65 24.21 6.19
CA ASN A 83 38.89 25.58 6.63
C ASN A 83 37.62 26.22 7.27
N GLU A 84 37.82 27.21 8.15
CA GLU A 84 36.69 27.84 8.86
C GLU A 84 35.70 28.58 7.93
N GLN A 85 36.11 28.97 6.71
CA GLN A 85 35.18 29.46 5.70
C GLN A 85 34.19 28.37 5.29
N LEU A 86 34.66 27.19 4.87
CA LEU A 86 33.77 26.08 4.53
C LEU A 86 32.97 25.62 5.76
N VAL A 87 33.51 25.69 6.98
CA VAL A 87 32.72 25.40 8.20
C VAL A 87 31.61 26.43 8.45
N GLN A 88 31.78 27.70 8.07
CA GLN A 88 30.74 28.71 8.15
C GLN A 88 29.66 28.53 7.06
N GLU A 89 30.08 28.19 5.84
CA GLU A 89 29.20 27.94 4.68
C GLU A 89 28.50 26.57 4.74
N ALA A 90 29.11 25.56 5.36
CA ALA A 90 28.62 24.18 5.35
C ALA A 90 27.23 24.04 5.97
N ASN A 91 26.36 23.33 5.26
CA ASN A 91 24.93 23.35 5.51
C ASN A 91 24.31 21.97 5.31
N ALA A 92 23.18 21.72 5.96
CA ALA A 92 22.27 20.61 5.69
C ALA A 92 20.84 21.14 5.71
N LYS A 93 19.94 20.51 4.97
CA LYS A 93 18.56 20.96 4.83
C LYS A 93 17.61 19.78 5.02
N ILE A 94 16.60 19.94 5.88
CA ILE A 94 15.53 18.95 6.01
C ILE A 94 14.39 19.20 5.02
N PHE A 95 13.79 18.12 4.53
CA PHE A 95 12.61 18.14 3.68
C PHE A 95 11.60 17.11 4.18
N THR A 96 10.40 17.55 4.55
CA THR A 96 9.30 16.63 4.88
C THR A 96 8.72 15.99 3.62
N PHE A 97 8.34 14.72 3.68
CA PHE A 97 7.63 14.03 2.60
C PHE A 97 6.41 13.26 3.13
N GLY A 98 5.92 12.29 2.35
CA GLY A 98 4.96 11.29 2.81
C GLY A 98 3.64 11.89 3.35
N SER A 99 3.13 11.34 4.44
CA SER A 99 1.74 11.61 4.84
C SER A 99 1.54 13.01 5.42
N TYR A 100 2.55 13.53 6.11
CA TYR A 100 2.60 14.89 6.66
C TYR A 100 2.69 15.94 5.56
N ARG A 101 3.64 15.82 4.61
CA ARG A 101 3.81 16.79 3.51
C ARG A 101 2.61 16.84 2.56
N LEU A 102 1.93 15.71 2.33
CA LEU A 102 0.67 15.69 1.60
C LEU A 102 -0.48 16.41 2.36
N GLY A 103 -0.36 16.65 3.67
CA GLY A 103 -1.41 17.23 4.51
C GLY A 103 -2.57 16.28 4.77
N VAL A 104 -2.29 14.97 4.84
CA VAL A 104 -3.26 13.88 5.08
C VAL A 104 -2.84 12.93 6.21
N HIS A 105 -1.94 13.38 7.08
CA HIS A 105 -1.72 12.81 8.39
C HIS A 105 -2.93 13.06 9.31
N GLY A 106 -2.93 12.42 10.46
CA GLY A 106 -3.90 12.61 11.55
C GLY A 106 -3.18 12.59 12.90
N PRO A 107 -3.93 12.69 14.02
CA PRO A 107 -3.36 12.73 15.37
C PRO A 107 -2.37 11.59 15.65
N GLY A 108 -1.25 11.90 16.29
CA GLY A 108 -0.22 10.93 16.64
C GLY A 108 0.50 10.22 15.47
N ALA A 109 0.26 10.62 14.22
CA ALA A 109 0.99 10.09 13.06
C ALA A 109 2.48 10.48 13.10
N ASP A 110 3.30 9.74 12.37
CA ASP A 110 4.72 10.00 12.10
C ASP A 110 4.96 11.28 11.28
N ILE A 111 6.21 11.78 11.29
CA ILE A 111 6.72 12.72 10.28
C ILE A 111 7.84 12.04 9.48
N ASP A 112 7.57 11.82 8.20
CA ASP A 112 8.54 11.45 7.18
C ASP A 112 9.51 12.63 6.91
N VAL A 113 10.79 12.52 7.27
CA VAL A 113 11.80 13.60 7.05
C VAL A 113 13.03 13.08 6.29
N LEU A 114 13.44 13.81 5.26
CA LEU A 114 14.72 13.60 4.58
C LEU A 114 15.72 14.67 5.02
N CYS A 115 16.85 14.27 5.61
CA CYS A 115 18.02 15.13 5.74
C CYS A 115 18.86 15.06 4.46
N VAL A 116 19.20 16.22 3.90
CA VAL A 116 20.09 16.35 2.74
C VAL A 116 21.41 16.99 3.20
N GLY A 117 22.52 16.28 2.99
CA GLY A 117 23.86 16.70 3.42
C GLY A 117 24.91 16.69 2.30
N PRO A 118 26.04 17.39 2.50
CA PRO A 118 27.09 17.54 1.50
C PRO A 118 27.95 16.28 1.37
N ARG A 119 28.72 16.20 0.27
CA ARG A 119 29.48 15.01 -0.15
C ARG A 119 30.39 14.41 0.93
N HIS A 120 30.95 15.23 1.83
CA HIS A 120 31.88 14.79 2.89
C HIS A 120 31.19 14.27 4.17
N ALA A 121 29.87 14.41 4.28
CA ALA A 121 29.06 13.81 5.35
C ALA A 121 28.49 12.46 4.88
N THR A 122 29.15 11.37 5.27
CA THR A 122 28.84 9.99 4.87
C THR A 122 27.58 9.46 5.58
N ARG A 123 27.03 8.34 5.08
CA ARG A 123 25.86 7.72 5.71
C ARG A 123 26.24 6.95 6.99
N ASP A 124 27.34 6.21 6.97
CA ASP A 124 27.64 5.25 8.03
C ASP A 124 28.41 5.88 9.20
N GLU A 125 29.48 6.64 8.93
CA GLU A 125 30.29 7.27 9.99
C GLU A 125 29.61 8.54 10.55
N ASP A 126 29.07 9.38 9.67
CA ASP A 126 28.62 10.72 10.04
C ASP A 126 27.14 10.74 10.45
N PHE A 127 26.25 10.13 9.65
CA PHE A 127 24.80 10.10 9.94
C PHE A 127 24.45 9.01 10.97
N PHE A 128 24.70 7.74 10.67
CA PHE A 128 24.43 6.66 11.65
C PHE A 128 25.41 6.63 12.83
N GLY A 129 26.59 7.24 12.70
CA GLY A 129 27.52 7.48 13.81
C GLY A 129 27.26 8.79 14.54
N GLU A 130 27.75 9.92 14.01
CA GLU A 130 27.81 11.18 14.79
C GLU A 130 26.45 11.87 15.01
N LEU A 131 25.52 11.88 14.05
CA LEU A 131 24.17 12.43 14.29
C LEU A 131 23.44 11.59 15.35
N HIS A 132 23.54 10.27 15.27
CA HIS A 132 23.01 9.34 16.28
C HIS A 132 23.61 9.60 17.67
N LYS A 133 24.94 9.76 17.80
CA LYS A 133 25.62 10.12 19.06
C LYS A 133 25.22 11.50 19.59
N MET A 134 24.82 12.43 18.73
CA MET A 134 24.35 13.74 19.16
C MET A 134 22.90 13.67 19.64
N LEU A 135 22.01 13.05 18.85
CA LEU A 135 20.60 12.85 19.21
C LEU A 135 20.42 12.05 20.51
N SER A 136 21.19 10.97 20.70
CA SER A 136 21.17 10.15 21.92
C SER A 136 21.64 10.87 23.20
N LYS A 137 22.27 12.05 23.10
CA LYS A 137 22.62 12.91 24.24
C LYS A 137 21.52 13.92 24.58
N MET A 138 20.46 14.03 23.78
CA MET A 138 19.38 15.00 23.97
C MET A 138 18.25 14.36 24.78
N PRO A 139 17.89 14.88 25.98
CA PRO A 139 16.85 14.26 26.83
C PRO A 139 15.44 14.32 26.23
N GLU A 140 15.25 15.13 25.18
CA GLU A 140 14.01 15.27 24.43
C GLU A 140 13.85 14.20 23.34
N VAL A 141 14.90 13.41 23.05
CA VAL A 141 14.89 12.33 22.07
C VAL A 141 14.73 10.99 22.80
N THR A 142 13.73 10.22 22.37
CA THR A 142 13.37 8.91 22.95
C THR A 142 13.12 7.88 21.82
N ASP A 143 13.05 6.60 22.17
CA ASP A 143 12.80 5.47 21.23
C ASP A 143 13.74 5.36 20.00
N LEU A 144 14.91 6.02 20.07
CA LEU A 144 15.91 6.15 19.01
C LEU A 144 16.43 4.78 18.54
N HIS A 145 16.21 4.49 17.25
CA HIS A 145 16.45 3.19 16.64
C HIS A 145 16.94 3.35 15.19
N PRO A 146 18.25 3.23 14.93
CA PRO A 146 18.80 3.27 13.58
C PRO A 146 18.62 1.92 12.87
N VAL A 147 18.16 1.96 11.61
CA VAL A 147 17.98 0.77 10.75
C VAL A 147 18.77 0.95 9.44
N PRO A 148 20.12 0.87 9.47
CA PRO A 148 20.96 1.06 8.29
C PRO A 148 20.77 -0.05 7.23
N GLY A 149 20.40 -1.27 7.65
CA GLY A 149 20.17 -2.41 6.76
C GLY A 149 18.81 -2.43 6.03
N ALA A 150 18.00 -1.38 6.12
CA ALA A 150 16.74 -1.27 5.41
C ALA A 150 16.93 -0.99 3.91
N HIS A 151 15.90 -1.28 3.10
CA HIS A 151 15.89 -0.94 1.65
C HIS A 151 16.10 0.56 1.40
N VAL A 152 15.57 1.39 2.30
CA VAL A 152 15.85 2.81 2.42
C VAL A 152 16.32 3.02 3.87
N PRO A 153 17.61 3.30 4.12
CA PRO A 153 18.15 3.43 5.48
C PRO A 153 17.48 4.58 6.24
N VAL A 154 17.01 4.29 7.46
CA VAL A 154 16.20 5.20 8.28
C VAL A 154 16.69 5.23 9.73
N MET A 155 16.55 6.37 10.39
CA MET A 155 16.72 6.53 11.84
C MET A 155 15.38 6.98 12.43
N GLY A 156 14.67 6.06 13.09
CA GLY A 156 13.38 6.33 13.71
C GLY A 156 13.54 6.73 15.17
N PHE A 157 12.87 7.79 15.61
CA PHE A 157 12.90 8.28 17.00
C PHE A 157 11.63 9.05 17.35
N LYS A 158 11.46 9.40 18.63
CA LYS A 158 10.50 10.40 19.10
C LYS A 158 11.24 11.64 19.59
N PHE A 159 10.80 12.81 19.16
CA PHE A 159 11.36 14.09 19.59
C PHE A 159 10.25 14.93 20.22
N ASN A 160 10.37 15.23 21.52
CA ASN A 160 9.30 15.86 22.31
C ASN A 160 7.94 15.15 22.18
N GLY A 161 7.96 13.81 22.09
CA GLY A 161 6.78 12.95 21.92
C GLY A 161 6.34 12.72 20.48
N VAL A 162 6.76 13.55 19.51
CA VAL A 162 6.43 13.40 18.09
C VAL A 162 7.30 12.32 17.46
N SER A 163 6.69 11.28 16.89
CA SER A 163 7.40 10.24 16.13
C SER A 163 7.95 10.79 14.81
N MET A 164 9.22 10.51 14.50
CA MET A 164 9.92 10.97 13.31
C MET A 164 10.73 9.82 12.70
N ASP A 165 10.64 9.66 11.37
CA ASP A 165 11.48 8.75 10.60
C ASP A 165 12.42 9.58 9.71
N LEU A 166 13.70 9.60 10.06
CA LEU A 166 14.73 10.41 9.40
C LEU A 166 15.53 9.60 8.38
N LEU A 167 15.38 9.92 7.10
CA LEU A 167 16.20 9.43 5.99
C LEU A 167 17.41 10.33 5.76
N TYR A 168 18.42 9.81 5.05
CA TYR A 168 19.60 10.58 4.66
C TYR A 168 19.98 10.42 3.18
N ALA A 169 20.12 11.56 2.49
CA ALA A 169 20.73 11.65 1.17
C ALA A 169 22.03 12.48 1.21
N ASN A 170 23.11 11.88 0.75
CA ASN A 170 24.37 12.57 0.45
C ASN A 170 24.30 13.07 -1.00
N LEU A 171 24.53 14.36 -1.22
CA LEU A 171 24.65 14.94 -2.55
C LEU A 171 26.11 15.19 -2.90
N SER A 172 26.45 15.08 -4.19
CA SER A 172 27.79 15.41 -4.74
C SER A 172 28.16 16.91 -4.71
N LEU A 173 27.62 17.67 -3.76
CA LEU A 173 27.84 19.09 -3.53
C LEU A 173 28.73 19.31 -2.29
N TRP A 174 29.60 20.31 -2.31
CA TRP A 174 30.42 20.70 -1.14
C TRP A 174 29.63 21.47 -0.08
N VAL A 175 28.65 22.27 -0.51
CA VAL A 175 27.74 23.05 0.34
C VAL A 175 26.31 22.83 -0.16
N ILE A 176 25.35 22.72 0.75
CA ILE A 176 23.93 22.58 0.44
C ILE A 176 23.28 23.98 0.39
N PRO A 177 22.78 24.43 -0.77
CA PRO A 177 22.19 25.76 -0.89
C PRO A 177 20.81 25.83 -0.18
N GLU A 178 20.50 26.96 0.45
CA GLU A 178 19.22 27.14 1.16
C GLU A 178 18.01 27.13 0.21
N ASP A 179 18.18 27.54 -1.05
CA ASP A 179 17.18 27.49 -2.11
C ASP A 179 17.14 26.13 -2.85
N LEU A 180 17.86 25.10 -2.39
CA LEU A 180 17.90 23.77 -3.02
C LEU A 180 16.49 23.24 -3.36
N ASP A 181 16.24 23.08 -4.65
CA ASP A 181 15.07 22.42 -5.21
C ASP A 181 15.38 20.94 -5.51
N LEU A 182 14.56 20.04 -4.96
CA LEU A 182 14.67 18.60 -5.20
C LEU A 182 13.98 18.14 -6.49
N SER A 183 13.28 19.00 -7.23
CA SER A 183 12.57 18.61 -8.46
C SER A 183 13.51 18.32 -9.64
N GLN A 184 14.66 19.00 -9.71
CA GLN A 184 15.65 18.90 -10.78
C GLN A 184 16.22 17.47 -10.91
N GLU A 185 16.60 17.03 -12.11
CA GLU A 185 17.31 15.73 -12.27
C GLU A 185 18.75 15.77 -11.75
N SER A 186 19.40 16.94 -11.80
CA SER A 186 20.81 17.13 -11.40
C SER A 186 21.11 16.73 -9.95
N ILE A 187 20.13 16.82 -9.03
CA ILE A 187 20.30 16.37 -7.64
C ILE A 187 20.42 14.83 -7.49
N LEU A 188 20.20 14.06 -8.56
CA LEU A 188 20.47 12.61 -8.59
C LEU A 188 21.85 12.29 -9.21
N GLN A 189 22.56 13.28 -9.77
CA GLN A 189 23.84 13.04 -10.44
C GLN A 189 24.91 12.61 -9.42
N ASN A 190 25.55 11.46 -9.69
CA ASN A 190 26.54 10.84 -8.81
C ASN A 190 26.03 10.57 -7.37
N ALA A 191 24.72 10.47 -7.17
CA ALA A 191 24.12 10.05 -5.90
C ALA A 191 24.11 8.51 -5.81
N ASP A 192 24.43 7.96 -4.64
CA ASP A 192 24.35 6.51 -4.41
C ASP A 192 22.90 6.00 -4.43
N GLU A 193 22.70 4.71 -4.65
CA GLU A 193 21.36 4.12 -4.81
C GLU A 193 20.45 4.38 -3.59
N GLN A 194 20.98 4.41 -2.37
CA GLN A 194 20.21 4.69 -1.16
C GLN A 194 19.85 6.17 -1.06
N SER A 195 20.74 7.08 -1.49
CA SER A 195 20.43 8.51 -1.64
C SER A 195 19.33 8.73 -2.68
N VAL A 196 19.41 8.12 -3.87
CA VAL A 196 18.37 8.19 -4.92
C VAL A 196 17.02 7.69 -4.39
N ARG A 197 17.00 6.53 -3.73
CA ARG A 197 15.78 5.97 -3.09
C ARG A 197 15.19 6.92 -2.03
N SER A 198 16.05 7.61 -1.26
CA SER A 198 15.63 8.55 -0.20
C SER A 198 15.08 9.87 -0.79
N LEU A 199 15.75 10.43 -1.80
CA LEU A 199 15.33 11.64 -2.53
C LEU A 199 13.98 11.44 -3.23
N ASN A 200 13.71 10.24 -3.73
CA ASN A 200 12.46 9.90 -4.41
C ASN A 200 11.22 10.08 -3.51
N GLY A 201 11.32 9.92 -2.19
CA GLY A 201 10.22 10.19 -1.26
C GLY A 201 9.70 11.64 -1.37
N CYS A 202 10.61 12.61 -1.30
CA CYS A 202 10.31 14.03 -1.48
C CYS A 202 9.87 14.36 -2.91
N ARG A 203 10.59 13.86 -3.92
CA ARG A 203 10.33 14.12 -5.35
C ARG A 203 8.91 13.70 -5.74
N VAL A 204 8.54 12.46 -5.43
CA VAL A 204 7.21 11.91 -5.72
C VAL A 204 6.12 12.67 -4.97
N THR A 205 6.35 13.01 -3.70
CA THR A 205 5.36 13.74 -2.89
C THR A 205 5.05 15.12 -3.47
N ASN A 206 6.06 15.89 -3.87
CA ASN A 206 5.85 17.20 -4.50
C ASN A 206 5.23 17.06 -5.90
N GLN A 207 5.63 16.06 -6.71
CA GLN A 207 5.00 15.82 -8.02
C GLN A 207 3.51 15.47 -7.91
N ILE A 208 3.08 14.68 -6.92
CA ILE A 208 1.65 14.40 -6.68
C ILE A 208 0.87 15.71 -6.42
N LEU A 209 1.40 16.62 -5.61
CA LEU A 209 0.75 17.90 -5.31
C LEU A 209 0.66 18.84 -6.53
N ASN A 210 1.65 18.77 -7.44
CA ASN A 210 1.65 19.53 -8.69
C ASN A 210 0.75 18.92 -9.78
N LEU A 211 0.45 17.63 -9.71
CA LEU A 211 -0.31 16.87 -10.72
C LEU A 211 -1.80 16.70 -10.39
N VAL A 212 -2.32 17.35 -9.34
CA VAL A 212 -3.75 17.36 -8.98
C VAL A 212 -4.36 18.76 -9.19
N PRO A 213 -5.56 18.87 -9.81
CA PRO A 213 -6.18 20.16 -10.11
C PRO A 213 -6.71 20.91 -8.87
N ASN A 214 -6.87 20.23 -7.74
CA ASN A 214 -7.24 20.87 -6.47
C ASN A 214 -6.71 20.06 -5.28
N ILE A 215 -5.72 20.62 -4.58
CA ILE A 215 -5.03 19.97 -3.46
C ILE A 215 -5.98 19.69 -2.28
N GLN A 216 -6.97 20.55 -2.00
CA GLN A 216 -7.85 20.37 -0.84
C GLN A 216 -8.89 19.25 -1.08
N LYS A 217 -9.51 19.21 -2.26
CA LYS A 217 -10.40 18.11 -2.67
C LYS A 217 -9.66 16.76 -2.66
N PHE A 218 -8.43 16.75 -3.18
CA PHE A 218 -7.52 15.61 -3.10
C PHE A 218 -7.25 15.18 -1.65
N ARG A 219 -6.95 16.12 -0.73
CA ARG A 219 -6.71 15.85 0.69
C ARG A 219 -7.89 15.21 1.42
N THR A 220 -9.11 15.75 1.28
CA THR A 220 -10.31 15.14 1.90
C THR A 220 -10.58 13.75 1.31
N THR A 221 -10.52 13.61 -0.01
CA THR A 221 -10.73 12.32 -0.68
C THR A 221 -9.69 11.28 -0.23
N LEU A 222 -8.42 11.66 -0.10
CA LEU A 222 -7.37 10.77 0.35
C LEU A 222 -7.48 10.43 1.86
N ARG A 223 -7.99 11.33 2.72
CA ARG A 223 -8.38 10.99 4.11
C ARG A 223 -9.45 9.90 4.12
N CYS A 224 -10.52 10.08 3.34
CA CYS A 224 -11.60 9.10 3.18
C CYS A 224 -11.07 7.73 2.72
N MET A 225 -10.33 7.68 1.61
CA MET A 225 -9.83 6.41 1.06
C MET A 225 -8.81 5.73 2.00
N LYS A 226 -7.99 6.50 2.74
CA LYS A 226 -7.10 5.94 3.78
C LYS A 226 -7.88 5.34 4.97
N LEU A 227 -8.97 5.97 5.42
CA LEU A 227 -9.83 5.40 6.46
C LEU A 227 -10.50 4.11 5.96
N TRP A 228 -11.11 4.16 4.77
CA TRP A 228 -11.76 3.01 4.14
C TRP A 228 -10.79 1.83 3.98
N ALA A 229 -9.63 2.02 3.36
CA ALA A 229 -8.65 0.96 3.15
C ALA A 229 -8.15 0.34 4.47
N LYS A 230 -8.00 1.13 5.54
CA LYS A 230 -7.68 0.63 6.89
C LYS A 230 -8.83 -0.19 7.47
N ARG A 231 -10.07 0.30 7.42
CA ARG A 231 -11.27 -0.41 7.91
C ARG A 231 -11.50 -1.73 7.16
N ARG A 232 -11.28 -1.76 5.85
CA ARG A 232 -11.44 -2.94 4.99
C ARG A 232 -10.24 -3.89 4.99
N GLY A 233 -9.17 -3.61 5.74
CA GLY A 233 -8.04 -4.52 5.92
C GLY A 233 -7.11 -4.62 4.71
N ILE A 234 -7.07 -3.61 3.84
CA ILE A 234 -6.26 -3.58 2.60
C ILE A 234 -5.22 -2.44 2.58
N TYR A 235 -4.82 -1.97 3.76
CA TYR A 235 -3.80 -0.92 3.94
C TYR A 235 -2.51 -1.51 4.55
N SER A 236 -1.63 -2.08 3.72
CA SER A 236 -0.24 -2.42 4.07
C SER A 236 0.56 -2.90 2.86
N ASN A 237 1.59 -2.13 2.46
CA ASN A 237 2.54 -2.52 1.41
C ASN A 237 3.31 -3.81 1.79
N VAL A 238 3.66 -3.96 3.08
CA VAL A 238 4.44 -5.11 3.57
C VAL A 238 3.65 -6.42 3.50
N ALA A 239 2.33 -6.36 3.69
CA ALA A 239 1.43 -7.51 3.54
C ALA A 239 1.03 -7.81 2.07
N GLY A 240 1.54 -7.03 1.10
CA GLY A 240 1.19 -7.18 -0.32
C GLY A 240 -0.10 -6.46 -0.74
N PHE A 241 -0.63 -5.55 0.07
CA PHE A 241 -1.68 -4.60 -0.32
C PHE A 241 -1.09 -3.22 -0.64
N LEU A 242 -1.93 -2.18 -0.68
CA LEU A 242 -1.51 -0.82 -0.98
C LEU A 242 -1.10 -0.04 0.29
N GLY A 243 0.05 0.61 0.26
CA GLY A 243 0.51 1.58 1.25
C GLY A 243 0.06 3.01 0.92
N GLY A 244 0.39 3.95 1.81
CA GLY A 244 -0.11 5.34 1.73
C GLY A 244 0.20 6.06 0.41
N ILE A 245 1.36 5.81 -0.19
CA ILE A 245 1.74 6.42 -1.47
C ILE A 245 0.93 5.87 -2.65
N ASN A 246 0.58 4.58 -2.64
CA ASN A 246 -0.23 3.97 -3.68
C ASN A 246 -1.65 4.58 -3.66
N TRP A 247 -2.26 4.70 -2.48
CA TRP A 247 -3.55 5.37 -2.33
C TRP A 247 -3.51 6.84 -2.77
N ALA A 248 -2.41 7.55 -2.51
CA ALA A 248 -2.22 8.91 -3.00
C ALA A 248 -2.16 8.98 -4.54
N LEU A 249 -1.42 8.07 -5.19
CA LEU A 249 -1.34 7.99 -6.65
C LEU A 249 -2.70 7.64 -7.29
N LEU A 250 -3.43 6.67 -6.73
CA LEU A 250 -4.78 6.32 -7.21
C LEU A 250 -5.75 7.50 -7.07
N VAL A 251 -5.84 8.13 -5.89
CA VAL A 251 -6.74 9.27 -5.67
C VAL A 251 -6.35 10.49 -6.52
N ALA A 252 -5.06 10.75 -6.71
CA ALA A 252 -4.59 11.80 -7.62
C ALA A 252 -5.05 11.56 -9.07
N ARG A 253 -5.02 10.32 -9.55
CA ARG A 253 -5.50 9.99 -10.91
C ARG A 253 -7.00 10.22 -11.05
N ILE A 254 -7.80 9.91 -10.04
CA ILE A 254 -9.24 10.23 -10.05
C ILE A 254 -9.47 11.75 -10.04
N CYS A 255 -8.65 12.52 -9.32
CA CYS A 255 -8.72 13.99 -9.35
C CYS A 255 -8.38 14.57 -10.73
N GLN A 256 -7.44 13.97 -11.47
CA GLN A 256 -7.14 14.34 -12.86
C GLN A 256 -8.33 14.09 -13.80
N LEU A 257 -8.99 12.94 -13.64
CA LEU A 257 -10.10 12.52 -14.52
C LEU A 257 -11.43 13.26 -14.25
N TYR A 258 -11.55 13.90 -13.07
CA TYR A 258 -12.75 14.61 -12.61
C TYR A 258 -12.39 15.94 -11.91
N PRO A 259 -11.77 16.91 -12.60
CA PRO A 259 -11.18 18.11 -11.98
C PRO A 259 -12.18 18.98 -11.19
N ASN A 260 -13.42 19.03 -11.63
CA ASN A 260 -14.46 19.89 -11.03
C ASN A 260 -15.27 19.21 -9.92
N ALA A 261 -15.21 17.89 -9.79
CA ALA A 261 -15.97 17.09 -8.82
C ALA A 261 -15.65 17.44 -7.34
N LEU A 262 -16.54 17.09 -6.41
CA LEU A 262 -16.33 17.24 -4.96
C LEU A 262 -15.92 15.90 -4.30
N PRO A 263 -15.45 15.89 -3.03
CA PRO A 263 -14.99 14.67 -2.37
C PRO A 263 -16.01 13.51 -2.37
N ASN A 264 -17.32 13.77 -2.22
CA ASN A 264 -18.34 12.70 -2.34
C ASN A 264 -18.33 12.04 -3.73
N MET A 265 -18.28 12.86 -4.79
CA MET A 265 -18.26 12.43 -6.19
C MET A 265 -16.95 11.70 -6.50
N LEU A 266 -15.82 12.21 -6.01
CA LEU A 266 -14.49 11.59 -6.20
C LEU A 266 -14.40 10.21 -5.55
N VAL A 267 -15.09 9.96 -4.44
CA VAL A 267 -15.20 8.60 -3.83
C VAL A 267 -16.06 7.67 -4.69
N SER A 268 -17.26 8.09 -5.13
CA SER A 268 -18.10 7.31 -6.07
C SER A 268 -17.34 6.97 -7.36
N ARG A 269 -16.63 7.95 -7.94
CA ARG A 269 -15.83 7.75 -9.15
C ARG A 269 -14.56 6.93 -8.93
N PHE A 270 -13.92 6.98 -7.76
CA PHE A 270 -12.79 6.11 -7.42
C PHE A 270 -13.17 4.63 -7.57
N PHE A 271 -14.25 4.21 -6.91
CA PHE A 271 -14.67 2.81 -6.95
C PHE A 271 -15.06 2.39 -8.36
N ARG A 272 -15.80 3.24 -9.08
CA ARG A 272 -16.27 2.93 -10.42
C ARG A 272 -15.15 2.80 -11.46
N VAL A 273 -14.13 3.67 -11.41
CA VAL A 273 -12.94 3.54 -12.25
C VAL A 273 -12.16 2.26 -11.91
N TYR A 274 -11.83 2.02 -10.63
CA TYR A 274 -10.96 0.90 -10.25
C TYR A 274 -11.63 -0.48 -10.20
N THR A 275 -12.97 -0.53 -10.21
CA THR A 275 -13.74 -1.77 -10.45
C THR A 275 -13.73 -2.16 -11.92
N GLN A 276 -13.68 -1.18 -12.84
CA GLN A 276 -13.65 -1.40 -14.29
C GLN A 276 -12.22 -1.51 -14.85
N TRP A 277 -11.20 -1.25 -14.03
CA TRP A 277 -9.80 -1.18 -14.46
C TRP A 277 -9.22 -2.56 -14.79
N ARG A 278 -8.77 -2.72 -16.04
CA ARG A 278 -8.19 -3.95 -16.59
C ARG A 278 -6.72 -4.07 -16.22
N TRP A 279 -6.46 -4.56 -15.01
CA TRP A 279 -5.12 -4.95 -14.58
C TRP A 279 -4.55 -6.04 -15.52
N PRO A 280 -3.26 -5.96 -15.92
CA PRO A 280 -2.19 -5.17 -15.32
C PRO A 280 -1.93 -3.79 -15.96
N ASN A 281 -2.87 -3.16 -16.69
CA ASN A 281 -2.62 -1.86 -17.32
C ASN A 281 -2.21 -0.80 -16.25
N PRO A 282 -1.16 0.01 -16.48
CA PRO A 282 -0.53 0.81 -15.43
C PRO A 282 -1.29 2.10 -15.08
N VAL A 283 -1.42 2.41 -13.79
CA VAL A 283 -1.88 3.72 -13.34
C VAL A 283 -0.71 4.71 -13.34
N MET A 284 -0.81 5.77 -14.13
CA MET A 284 0.22 6.80 -14.30
C MET A 284 -0.40 8.20 -14.17
N LEU A 285 0.30 9.14 -13.51
CA LEU A 285 -0.13 10.55 -13.37
C LEU A 285 0.46 11.49 -14.43
N CYS A 286 1.54 11.07 -15.08
CA CYS A 286 2.24 11.77 -16.15
C CYS A 286 2.90 10.73 -17.06
N GLU A 287 3.42 11.17 -18.20
CA GLU A 287 4.21 10.31 -19.09
C GLU A 287 5.47 9.82 -18.38
N ILE A 288 5.88 8.59 -18.66
CA ILE A 288 7.21 8.10 -18.28
C ILE A 288 8.20 8.70 -19.27
N ARG A 289 9.13 9.53 -18.76
CA ARG A 289 10.21 10.15 -19.55
C ARG A 289 11.52 9.46 -19.23
N GLU A 290 12.31 9.19 -20.27
CA GLU A 290 13.70 8.78 -20.12
C GLU A 290 14.52 9.98 -19.63
N GLY A 291 14.93 9.93 -18.36
CA GLY A 291 15.79 10.95 -17.76
C GLY A 291 17.26 10.75 -18.09
N SER A 292 18.00 11.85 -18.00
CA SER A 292 19.37 12.02 -18.54
C SER A 292 20.46 11.15 -17.91
N LEU A 293 20.18 10.45 -16.81
CA LEU A 293 21.17 9.77 -15.96
C LEU A 293 21.22 8.25 -16.13
N GLY A 294 20.44 7.67 -17.05
CA GLY A 294 20.43 6.22 -17.32
C GLY A 294 19.94 5.34 -16.15
N LEU A 295 19.36 5.93 -15.11
CA LEU A 295 18.78 5.20 -13.97
C LEU A 295 17.61 4.31 -14.43
N LYS A 296 17.51 3.10 -13.89
CA LYS A 296 16.48 2.13 -14.27
C LYS A 296 15.07 2.69 -13.98
N ILE A 297 14.30 2.91 -15.04
CA ILE A 297 12.86 3.18 -14.99
C ILE A 297 12.04 1.88 -15.06
N TRP A 298 10.78 1.91 -14.62
CA TRP A 298 9.82 0.86 -14.90
C TRP A 298 9.37 0.94 -16.36
N ASP A 299 9.61 -0.12 -17.12
CA ASP A 299 9.07 -0.29 -18.47
C ASP A 299 8.90 -1.80 -18.78
N PRO A 300 7.67 -2.32 -18.89
CA PRO A 300 7.43 -3.73 -19.15
C PRO A 300 7.82 -4.13 -20.59
N ARG A 301 8.04 -3.19 -21.50
CA ARG A 301 8.51 -3.46 -22.87
C ARG A 301 9.99 -3.81 -22.88
N ILE A 302 10.77 -3.16 -22.01
CA ILE A 302 12.24 -3.29 -21.93
C ILE A 302 12.65 -4.33 -20.88
N HIS A 303 12.00 -4.37 -19.71
CA HIS A 303 12.40 -5.25 -18.60
C HIS A 303 11.42 -6.42 -18.41
N PRO A 304 11.84 -7.68 -18.60
CA PRO A 304 10.98 -8.85 -18.37
C PRO A 304 10.39 -8.92 -16.94
N LYS A 305 11.19 -8.62 -15.90
CA LYS A 305 10.69 -8.59 -14.50
C LYS A 305 9.56 -7.56 -14.29
N ASP A 306 9.49 -6.50 -15.10
CA ASP A 306 8.47 -5.45 -14.99
C ASP A 306 7.12 -5.89 -15.61
N LYS A 307 7.09 -6.91 -16.49
CA LYS A 307 5.87 -7.53 -17.06
C LYS A 307 5.07 -8.31 -16.03
N ASN A 308 5.74 -8.87 -15.03
CA ASN A 308 5.13 -9.74 -14.01
C ASN A 308 4.41 -8.94 -12.90
N HIS A 309 4.33 -7.62 -13.01
CA HIS A 309 3.64 -6.76 -12.05
C HIS A 309 2.12 -6.78 -12.24
N LEU A 310 1.42 -7.44 -11.31
CA LEU A 310 -0.03 -7.67 -11.40
C LEU A 310 -0.90 -6.40 -11.27
N MET A 311 -0.41 -5.36 -10.59
CA MET A 311 -1.15 -4.12 -10.33
C MET A 311 -0.21 -2.90 -10.35
N PRO A 312 0.27 -2.43 -11.52
CA PRO A 312 1.28 -1.38 -11.57
C PRO A 312 0.70 0.01 -11.27
N ILE A 313 1.27 0.69 -10.28
CA ILE A 313 0.91 2.07 -9.91
C ILE A 313 2.22 2.88 -9.90
N ILE A 314 2.44 3.70 -10.92
CA ILE A 314 3.75 4.23 -11.25
C ILE A 314 4.00 5.59 -10.60
N THR A 315 5.19 5.78 -10.04
CA THR A 315 5.59 7.05 -9.43
C THR A 315 5.93 8.11 -10.50
N PRO A 316 5.39 9.34 -10.44
CA PRO A 316 5.60 10.37 -11.46
C PRO A 316 6.98 11.05 -11.50
N ALA A 317 7.84 10.83 -10.50
CA ALA A 317 9.18 11.41 -10.48
C ALA A 317 10.20 10.46 -11.08
N TYR A 318 11.11 10.97 -11.93
CA TYR A 318 12.25 10.20 -12.42
C TYR A 318 13.24 9.85 -11.28
N PRO A 319 13.76 8.60 -11.21
CA PRO A 319 13.39 7.45 -12.03
C PRO A 319 12.01 6.88 -11.65
N CYS A 320 11.12 6.76 -12.63
CA CYS A 320 9.76 6.28 -12.43
C CYS A 320 9.76 4.78 -12.08
N MET A 321 9.11 4.38 -11.00
CA MET A 321 9.07 2.99 -10.52
C MET A 321 7.63 2.54 -10.26
N ASN A 322 7.38 1.22 -10.35
CA ASN A 322 6.15 0.64 -9.83
C ASN A 322 6.15 0.69 -8.30
N SER A 323 5.23 1.44 -7.71
CA SER A 323 5.09 1.57 -6.24
C SER A 323 4.39 0.38 -5.58
N SER A 324 3.74 -0.50 -6.34
CA SER A 324 2.90 -1.61 -5.88
C SER A 324 3.43 -2.98 -6.33
N TYR A 325 4.74 -3.11 -6.52
CA TYR A 325 5.43 -4.38 -6.84
C TYR A 325 5.21 -5.50 -5.81
N ASN A 326 4.70 -5.17 -4.61
CA ASN A 326 4.39 -6.16 -3.57
C ASN A 326 3.06 -6.91 -3.76
N VAL A 327 2.20 -6.48 -4.69
CA VAL A 327 0.89 -7.11 -4.92
C VAL A 327 1.03 -8.55 -5.44
N SER A 328 0.17 -9.43 -4.92
CA SER A 328 0.10 -10.88 -5.21
C SER A 328 -1.23 -11.23 -5.89
N SER A 329 -1.41 -12.47 -6.36
CA SER A 329 -2.66 -12.87 -7.02
C SER A 329 -3.85 -12.79 -6.05
N SER A 330 -3.65 -13.25 -4.82
CA SER A 330 -4.67 -13.21 -3.77
C SER A 330 -4.95 -11.80 -3.28
N THR A 331 -3.93 -10.96 -3.08
CA THR A 331 -4.16 -9.58 -2.61
C THR A 331 -4.78 -8.69 -3.69
N LEU A 332 -4.43 -8.86 -4.97
CA LEU A 332 -5.14 -8.20 -6.07
C LEU A 332 -6.63 -8.56 -6.06
N ARG A 333 -6.96 -9.86 -6.02
CA ARG A 333 -8.36 -10.32 -5.94
C ARG A 333 -9.11 -9.69 -4.77
N ILE A 334 -8.52 -9.66 -3.58
CA ILE A 334 -9.16 -9.07 -2.39
C ILE A 334 -9.43 -7.57 -2.58
N MET A 335 -8.51 -6.84 -3.19
CA MET A 335 -8.70 -5.41 -3.48
C MET A 335 -9.78 -5.19 -4.54
N THR A 336 -9.83 -6.00 -5.59
CA THR A 336 -10.91 -5.95 -6.59
C THR A 336 -12.29 -6.29 -6.00
N GLU A 337 -12.37 -7.31 -5.13
CA GLU A 337 -13.61 -7.65 -4.39
C GLU A 337 -14.08 -6.50 -3.49
N GLU A 338 -13.17 -5.79 -2.83
CA GLU A 338 -13.50 -4.62 -2.00
C GLU A 338 -13.77 -3.35 -2.82
N PHE A 339 -13.16 -3.15 -3.99
CA PHE A 339 -13.53 -2.08 -4.92
C PHE A 339 -14.95 -2.27 -5.46
N GLN A 340 -15.32 -3.50 -5.85
CA GLN A 340 -16.68 -3.87 -6.25
C GLN A 340 -17.68 -3.59 -5.12
N ARG A 341 -17.38 -4.02 -3.87
CA ARG A 341 -18.21 -3.69 -2.69
C ARG A 341 -18.37 -2.18 -2.50
N GLY A 342 -17.29 -1.42 -2.65
CA GLY A 342 -17.33 0.05 -2.54
C GLY A 342 -18.20 0.69 -3.61
N GLY A 343 -18.13 0.20 -4.86
CA GLY A 343 -18.98 0.63 -5.96
C GLY A 343 -20.46 0.37 -5.70
N GLU A 344 -20.82 -0.85 -5.33
CA GLU A 344 -22.19 -1.25 -4.97
C GLU A 344 -22.77 -0.38 -3.85
N ILE A 345 -21.98 -0.09 -2.80
CA ILE A 345 -22.41 0.77 -1.69
C ILE A 345 -22.57 2.22 -2.16
N CYS A 346 -21.69 2.75 -3.01
CA CYS A 346 -21.87 4.09 -3.57
C CYS A 346 -23.13 4.21 -4.45
N GLU A 347 -23.48 3.18 -5.22
CA GLU A 347 -24.75 3.18 -5.99
C GLU A 347 -25.98 3.07 -5.07
N ASP A 348 -25.92 2.29 -3.98
CA ASP A 348 -26.98 2.25 -2.98
C ASP A 348 -27.06 3.53 -2.12
N MET A 349 -25.97 4.27 -1.94
CA MET A 349 -25.95 5.62 -1.35
C MET A 349 -26.56 6.67 -2.30
N GLU A 350 -26.25 6.62 -3.60
CA GLU A 350 -26.93 7.42 -4.65
C GLU A 350 -28.44 7.13 -4.64
N ALA A 351 -28.84 5.87 -4.41
CA ALA A 351 -30.23 5.44 -4.26
C ALA A 351 -30.84 5.62 -2.85
N LYS A 352 -30.12 6.25 -1.90
CA LYS A 352 -30.55 6.51 -0.50
C LYS A 352 -30.94 5.27 0.33
N LYS A 353 -30.30 4.13 0.09
CA LYS A 353 -30.46 2.86 0.84
C LYS A 353 -29.30 2.54 1.78
N ALA A 354 -28.15 3.19 1.58
CA ALA A 354 -26.92 2.99 2.34
C ALA A 354 -26.32 4.34 2.80
N ASP A 355 -25.36 4.26 3.72
CA ASP A 355 -24.73 5.38 4.42
C ASP A 355 -23.19 5.21 4.50
N TRP A 356 -22.52 6.21 5.08
CA TRP A 356 -21.07 6.17 5.29
C TRP A 356 -20.64 5.05 6.24
N ASP A 357 -21.40 4.77 7.30
CA ASP A 357 -21.12 3.66 8.23
C ASP A 357 -21.09 2.30 7.51
N THR A 358 -22.00 2.07 6.56
CA THR A 358 -22.01 0.89 5.70
C THR A 358 -20.74 0.79 4.84
N LEU A 359 -20.26 1.92 4.28
CA LEU A 359 -19.02 1.95 3.51
C LEU A 359 -17.79 1.64 4.39
N PHE A 360 -17.72 2.26 5.58
CA PHE A 360 -16.60 2.18 6.52
C PHE A 360 -16.65 1.01 7.52
N GLU A 361 -17.64 0.12 7.43
CA GLU A 361 -17.73 -1.15 8.17
C GLU A 361 -16.37 -1.89 8.18
N CYS A 362 -15.93 -2.36 9.35
CA CYS A 362 -14.68 -3.13 9.45
C CYS A 362 -14.79 -4.49 8.74
N TYR A 363 -13.75 -4.93 8.03
CA TYR A 363 -13.73 -6.27 7.42
C TYR A 363 -13.76 -7.37 8.51
N PRO A 364 -14.73 -8.30 8.50
CA PRO A 364 -14.90 -9.30 9.56
C PRO A 364 -13.91 -10.48 9.39
N PHE A 365 -12.62 -10.19 9.47
CA PHE A 365 -11.52 -11.08 9.08
C PHE A 365 -11.58 -12.47 9.73
N PHE A 366 -11.80 -12.52 11.05
CA PHE A 366 -11.89 -13.76 11.85
C PHE A 366 -13.22 -14.52 11.71
N GLU A 367 -14.13 -14.01 10.88
CA GLU A 367 -15.38 -14.67 10.51
C GLU A 367 -15.44 -15.09 9.04
N ALA A 368 -14.81 -14.32 8.14
CA ALA A 368 -14.83 -14.54 6.69
C ALA A 368 -14.32 -15.94 6.27
N HIS A 369 -13.19 -16.38 6.81
CA HIS A 369 -12.47 -17.57 6.32
C HIS A 369 -12.79 -18.82 7.15
N LYS A 370 -12.78 -20.00 6.53
CA LYS A 370 -13.00 -21.29 7.25
C LYS A 370 -11.75 -21.74 8.00
N ASN A 371 -10.57 -21.39 7.49
CA ASN A 371 -9.26 -21.79 7.96
C ASN A 371 -8.32 -20.58 7.94
N TYR A 372 -7.33 -20.62 8.83
CA TYR A 372 -6.31 -19.61 8.99
C TYR A 372 -4.95 -20.29 9.19
N LEU A 373 -3.88 -19.62 8.78
CA LEU A 373 -2.57 -19.80 9.39
C LEU A 373 -2.42 -18.79 10.51
N GLN A 374 -1.88 -19.25 11.63
CA GLN A 374 -1.41 -18.42 12.73
C GLN A 374 0.12 -18.51 12.74
N ILE A 375 0.80 -17.39 12.61
CA ILE A 375 2.25 -17.26 12.61
C ILE A 375 2.62 -16.59 13.93
N ASP A 376 2.94 -17.39 14.94
CA ASP A 376 3.40 -16.90 16.23
C ASP A 376 4.91 -16.69 16.21
N ILE A 377 5.38 -15.57 16.72
CA ILE A 377 6.79 -15.30 17.03
C ILE A 377 6.98 -15.11 18.52
N SER A 378 8.15 -15.51 19.02
CA SER A 378 8.59 -15.32 20.40
C SER A 378 10.01 -14.76 20.45
N VAL A 379 10.33 -14.10 21.57
CA VAL A 379 11.68 -13.68 21.94
C VAL A 379 11.87 -13.83 23.46
N GLU A 380 13.12 -13.81 23.93
CA GLU A 380 13.45 -13.77 25.37
C GLU A 380 13.62 -12.34 25.93
N ASN A 381 13.86 -11.35 25.07
CA ASN A 381 14.14 -9.94 25.45
C ASN A 381 13.17 -8.97 24.74
N PRO A 382 12.51 -8.03 25.45
CA PRO A 382 11.70 -6.96 24.84
C PRO A 382 12.37 -6.19 23.68
N ASP A 383 13.65 -5.84 23.79
CA ASP A 383 14.35 -5.05 22.75
C ASP A 383 14.44 -5.80 21.42
N ASP A 384 14.65 -7.12 21.52
CA ASP A 384 14.74 -8.03 20.40
C ASP A 384 13.38 -8.27 19.72
N LEU A 385 12.26 -8.02 20.42
CA LEU A 385 10.92 -8.12 19.84
C LEU A 385 10.73 -7.14 18.68
N ARG A 386 11.19 -5.89 18.80
CA ARG A 386 11.04 -4.86 17.74
C ARG A 386 11.73 -5.29 16.45
N ASN A 387 12.95 -5.80 16.57
CA ASN A 387 13.76 -6.25 15.43
C ASN A 387 13.19 -7.55 14.82
N TRP A 388 12.88 -8.55 15.65
CA TRP A 388 12.33 -9.83 15.17
C TRP A 388 10.95 -9.67 14.52
N LYS A 389 10.07 -8.85 15.12
CA LYS A 389 8.78 -8.45 14.55
C LYS A 389 8.95 -7.77 13.18
N GLY A 390 9.87 -6.80 13.07
CA GLY A 390 10.19 -6.12 11.81
C GLY A 390 10.67 -7.08 10.72
N TRP A 391 11.63 -7.96 11.06
CA TRP A 391 12.14 -8.99 10.14
C TRP A 391 11.02 -9.91 9.66
N VAL A 392 10.31 -10.60 10.56
CA VAL A 392 9.30 -11.59 10.19
C VAL A 392 8.16 -10.96 9.39
N ASN A 393 7.66 -9.78 9.79
CA ASN A 393 6.63 -9.05 9.04
C ASN A 393 7.04 -8.83 7.57
N SER A 394 8.30 -8.40 7.35
CA SER A 394 8.84 -8.16 6.00
C SER A 394 9.01 -9.43 5.14
N ARG A 395 8.86 -10.63 5.72
CA ARG A 395 8.87 -11.92 5.00
C ARG A 395 7.49 -12.55 4.86
N LEU A 396 6.43 -12.07 5.54
CA LEU A 396 5.07 -12.63 5.42
C LEU A 396 4.54 -12.64 3.98
N ARG A 397 4.94 -11.67 3.14
CA ARG A 397 4.65 -11.68 1.69
C ARG A 397 5.25 -12.91 0.98
N GLN A 398 6.45 -13.36 1.36
CA GLN A 398 7.06 -14.55 0.76
C GLN A 398 6.20 -15.78 1.05
N LEU A 399 5.68 -15.94 2.28
CA LEU A 399 4.76 -17.02 2.61
C LEU A 399 3.50 -17.04 1.71
N THR A 400 2.92 -15.87 1.42
CA THR A 400 1.81 -15.75 0.44
C THR A 400 2.23 -16.29 -0.93
N LEU A 401 3.36 -15.82 -1.47
CA LEU A 401 3.84 -16.19 -2.81
C LEU A 401 4.23 -17.68 -2.90
N MET A 402 4.82 -18.24 -1.84
CA MET A 402 5.20 -19.65 -1.78
C MET A 402 3.97 -20.57 -1.73
N ILE A 403 2.90 -20.16 -1.04
CA ILE A 403 1.62 -20.91 -1.06
C ILE A 403 0.94 -20.77 -2.43
N GLU A 404 1.00 -19.60 -3.07
CA GLU A 404 0.49 -19.42 -4.44
C GLU A 404 1.25 -20.30 -5.45
N ARG A 405 2.59 -20.35 -5.35
CA ARG A 405 3.47 -21.24 -6.13
C ARG A 405 3.11 -22.71 -5.92
N ASP A 406 3.21 -23.20 -4.69
CA ASP A 406 3.10 -24.63 -4.34
C ASP A 406 1.68 -25.20 -4.46
N THR A 407 0.67 -24.35 -4.66
CA THR A 407 -0.72 -24.76 -4.91
C THR A 407 -1.24 -24.35 -6.29
N HIS A 408 -0.38 -23.87 -7.19
CA HIS A 408 -0.74 -23.38 -8.53
C HIS A 408 -1.90 -22.35 -8.49
N GLY A 409 -1.87 -21.45 -7.50
CA GLY A 409 -2.90 -20.43 -7.25
C GLY A 409 -4.26 -20.95 -6.78
N MET A 410 -4.38 -22.25 -6.45
CA MET A 410 -5.65 -22.86 -6.01
C MET A 410 -5.98 -22.56 -4.55
N LEU A 411 -4.96 -22.39 -3.68
CA LEU A 411 -5.13 -21.95 -2.30
C LEU A 411 -4.81 -20.46 -2.17
N GLN A 412 -5.85 -19.65 -2.05
CA GLN A 412 -5.75 -18.20 -1.98
C GLN A 412 -5.62 -17.72 -0.54
N CYS A 413 -4.74 -16.73 -0.34
CA CYS A 413 -4.28 -16.26 0.96
C CYS A 413 -4.72 -14.81 1.23
N HIS A 414 -5.35 -14.57 2.37
CA HIS A 414 -5.70 -13.23 2.85
C HIS A 414 -4.82 -12.90 4.08
N PRO A 415 -3.63 -12.30 3.91
CA PRO A 415 -2.80 -11.88 5.05
C PRO A 415 -3.49 -10.75 5.82
N HIS A 416 -3.48 -10.78 7.16
CA HIS A 416 -3.96 -9.66 7.95
C HIS A 416 -2.89 -8.55 8.05
N PRO A 417 -3.21 -7.27 7.79
CA PRO A 417 -2.20 -6.19 7.82
C PRO A 417 -1.55 -5.91 9.19
N GLY A 418 -2.29 -6.15 10.28
CA GLY A 418 -1.86 -5.87 11.64
C GLY A 418 -1.50 -7.12 12.44
N ASP A 419 -0.65 -6.95 13.44
CA ASP A 419 -0.29 -7.99 14.41
C ASP A 419 -1.20 -8.02 15.65
N PHE A 420 -1.12 -9.11 16.41
CA PHE A 420 -1.89 -9.33 17.63
C PHE A 420 -0.97 -9.87 18.73
N SER A 421 -0.85 -9.18 19.86
CA SER A 421 -0.19 -9.72 21.05
C SER A 421 -1.21 -10.16 22.10
N ASN A 422 -0.91 -11.26 22.78
CA ASN A 422 -1.67 -11.69 23.95
C ASN A 422 -1.18 -10.89 25.17
N LYS A 423 -2.07 -10.15 25.85
CA LYS A 423 -1.70 -9.32 27.01
C LYS A 423 -1.07 -10.11 28.18
N SER A 424 -1.29 -11.42 28.27
CA SER A 424 -0.62 -12.28 29.27
C SER A 424 0.76 -12.79 28.83
N GLN A 425 1.22 -12.47 27.62
CA GLN A 425 2.47 -12.94 27.01
C GLN A 425 3.10 -11.81 26.16
N PRO A 426 3.63 -10.74 26.79
CA PRO A 426 4.10 -9.54 26.07
C PRO A 426 5.30 -9.79 25.13
N LEU A 427 6.04 -10.88 25.32
CA LEU A 427 7.15 -11.30 24.45
C LEU A 427 6.68 -12.15 23.24
N HIS A 428 5.38 -12.35 23.07
CA HIS A 428 4.78 -13.09 21.96
C HIS A 428 3.92 -12.19 21.07
N CYS A 429 4.03 -12.40 19.77
CA CYS A 429 3.31 -11.66 18.74
C CYS A 429 2.79 -12.63 17.68
N SER A 430 1.53 -12.51 17.29
CA SER A 430 0.84 -13.41 16.35
C SER A 430 0.39 -12.64 15.10
N TYR A 431 0.69 -13.19 13.94
CA TYR A 431 0.10 -12.78 12.66
C TYR A 431 -0.89 -13.83 12.17
N PHE A 432 -1.89 -13.42 11.39
CA PHE A 432 -2.90 -14.32 10.84
C PHE A 432 -3.05 -14.16 9.33
N MET A 433 -3.30 -15.28 8.65
CA MET A 433 -3.56 -15.33 7.22
C MET A 433 -4.77 -16.22 6.97
N GLY A 434 -5.85 -15.68 6.42
CA GLY A 434 -7.04 -16.43 6.03
C GLY A 434 -6.79 -17.29 4.79
N LEU A 435 -7.36 -18.50 4.76
CA LEU A 435 -7.20 -19.46 3.66
C LEU A 435 -8.54 -19.83 3.01
N GLN A 436 -8.59 -19.71 1.68
CA GLN A 436 -9.76 -19.97 0.84
C GLN A 436 -9.38 -20.68 -0.46
N HIS A 437 -10.21 -21.61 -0.95
CA HIS A 437 -10.02 -22.20 -2.28
C HIS A 437 -10.46 -21.20 -3.36
N LYS A 438 -9.73 -21.15 -4.48
CA LYS A 438 -10.08 -20.38 -5.69
C LYS A 438 -11.51 -20.72 -6.15
N GLN A 439 -12.34 -19.70 -6.27
CA GLN A 439 -13.75 -19.87 -6.66
C GLN A 439 -13.86 -20.25 -8.15
N GLY A 440 -14.84 -21.08 -8.50
CA GLY A 440 -15.15 -21.46 -9.89
C GLY A 440 -14.51 -22.74 -10.41
N VAL A 441 -13.51 -23.31 -9.73
CA VAL A 441 -12.91 -24.60 -10.14
C VAL A 441 -13.65 -25.78 -9.51
N PRO A 442 -14.03 -26.84 -10.26
CA PRO A 442 -14.58 -28.07 -9.69
C PRO A 442 -13.56 -28.77 -8.78
N THR A 443 -13.65 -28.50 -7.47
CA THR A 443 -12.78 -29.15 -6.48
C THR A 443 -13.20 -30.62 -6.33
N LYS A 444 -12.28 -31.57 -6.46
CA LYS A 444 -12.62 -32.97 -6.14
C LYS A 444 -12.85 -33.07 -4.65
N GLU A 445 -13.97 -33.66 -4.23
CA GLU A 445 -14.38 -33.66 -2.83
C GLU A 445 -13.34 -34.36 -1.94
N GLY A 446 -12.60 -33.57 -1.16
CA GLY A 446 -11.53 -34.05 -0.28
C GLY A 446 -10.11 -33.66 -0.68
N GLU A 447 -9.89 -32.94 -1.79
CA GLU A 447 -8.56 -32.38 -2.13
C GLU A 447 -7.98 -31.56 -0.97
N GLN A 448 -6.75 -31.92 -0.57
CA GLN A 448 -6.09 -31.44 0.63
C GLN A 448 -4.71 -30.89 0.28
N PHE A 449 -4.56 -29.57 0.26
CA PHE A 449 -3.26 -28.93 0.08
C PHE A 449 -2.33 -29.27 1.26
N ASP A 450 -1.16 -29.82 0.94
CA ASP A 450 -0.14 -30.20 1.91
C ASP A 450 1.03 -29.20 1.91
N ILE A 451 0.77 -28.00 2.43
CA ILE A 451 1.76 -26.91 2.52
C ILE A 451 2.89 -27.16 3.53
N ARG A 452 3.06 -28.39 4.06
CA ARG A 452 4.07 -28.68 5.11
C ARG A 452 5.50 -28.38 4.63
N LEU A 453 5.80 -28.63 3.36
CA LEU A 453 7.11 -28.31 2.77
C LEU A 453 7.30 -26.79 2.65
N THR A 454 6.31 -26.09 2.07
CA THR A 454 6.22 -24.62 1.98
C THR A 454 6.47 -23.95 3.34
N LEU A 455 5.85 -24.47 4.40
CA LEU A 455 6.01 -23.97 5.77
C LEU A 455 7.38 -24.28 6.40
N ALA A 456 8.09 -25.30 5.93
CA ALA A 456 9.44 -25.60 6.36
C ALA A 456 10.47 -24.71 5.63
N GLU A 457 10.32 -24.54 4.32
CA GLU A 457 11.11 -23.62 3.47
C GLU A 457 11.00 -22.17 4.00
N PHE A 458 9.77 -21.71 4.29
CA PHE A 458 9.53 -20.38 4.86
C PHE A 458 10.16 -20.19 6.26
N LYS A 459 10.11 -21.21 7.12
CA LYS A 459 10.78 -21.15 8.42
C LYS A 459 12.30 -21.09 8.26
N HIS A 460 12.85 -21.85 7.32
CA HIS A 460 14.28 -21.83 7.03
C HIS A 460 14.75 -20.45 6.55
N SER A 461 14.06 -19.83 5.59
CA SER A 461 14.42 -18.49 5.09
C SER A 461 14.27 -17.40 6.16
N VAL A 462 13.26 -17.49 7.04
CA VAL A 462 13.12 -16.60 8.20
C VAL A 462 14.28 -16.79 9.20
N TYR A 463 14.76 -18.02 9.39
CA TYR A 463 15.88 -18.32 10.30
C TYR A 463 17.27 -17.92 9.75
N MET A 464 17.40 -17.53 8.47
CA MET A 464 18.64 -16.95 7.91
C MET A 464 18.89 -15.48 8.35
N TYR A 465 18.24 -15.00 9.42
CA TYR A 465 18.45 -13.67 9.95
C TYR A 465 19.83 -13.56 10.64
N ILE A 466 20.73 -12.74 10.08
CA ILE A 466 22.11 -12.57 10.55
C ILE A 466 22.19 -12.14 12.03
N GLN A 467 21.20 -11.41 12.53
CA GLN A 467 21.14 -10.92 13.91
C GLN A 467 20.27 -11.82 14.82
N ARG A 468 19.96 -13.06 14.41
CA ARG A 468 19.17 -13.99 15.22
C ARG A 468 19.92 -14.36 16.51
N LYS A 469 19.21 -14.25 17.63
CA LYS A 469 19.67 -14.67 18.97
C LYS A 469 18.95 -15.93 19.44
N HIS A 470 19.39 -16.48 20.57
CA HIS A 470 18.59 -17.45 21.33
C HIS A 470 17.19 -16.87 21.65
N GLY A 471 16.18 -17.73 21.76
CA GLY A 471 14.78 -17.35 22.00
C GLY A 471 14.03 -16.72 20.81
N MET A 472 14.71 -16.25 19.76
CA MET A 472 14.07 -15.76 18.53
C MET A 472 13.54 -16.92 17.69
N ASP A 473 12.24 -17.22 17.84
CA ASP A 473 11.58 -18.37 17.22
C ASP A 473 10.29 -18.02 16.48
N ILE A 474 9.87 -18.92 15.58
CA ILE A 474 8.69 -18.77 14.71
C ILE A 474 7.90 -20.08 14.55
N PHE A 475 6.61 -20.03 14.90
CA PHE A 475 5.67 -21.14 14.88
C PHE A 475 4.49 -20.84 13.96
N VAL A 476 4.60 -21.25 12.69
CA VAL A 476 3.44 -21.31 11.79
C VAL A 476 2.60 -22.54 12.11
N THR A 477 1.30 -22.34 12.39
CA THR A 477 0.32 -23.39 12.71
C THR A 477 -0.97 -23.22 11.91
N HIS A 478 -1.69 -24.33 11.65
CA HIS A 478 -3.00 -24.29 11.00
C HIS A 478 -4.13 -24.25 12.04
N VAL A 479 -5.02 -23.26 11.92
CA VAL A 479 -6.14 -23.04 12.85
C VAL A 479 -7.45 -22.98 12.07
N LYS A 480 -8.42 -23.85 12.42
CA LYS A 480 -9.79 -23.75 11.90
C LYS A 480 -10.51 -22.60 12.58
N ARG A 481 -11.38 -21.86 11.88
CA ARG A 481 -12.10 -20.68 12.43
C ARG A 481 -12.62 -20.86 13.86
N ARG A 482 -13.29 -22.00 14.13
CA ARG A 482 -13.85 -22.32 15.46
C ARG A 482 -12.82 -22.41 16.60
N ASN A 483 -11.56 -22.68 16.29
CA ASN A 483 -10.44 -22.83 17.24
C ASN A 483 -9.56 -21.57 17.34
N LEU A 484 -9.91 -20.45 16.69
CA LEU A 484 -9.15 -19.19 16.81
C LEU A 484 -9.01 -18.75 18.28
N PRO A 485 -7.84 -18.22 18.71
CA PRO A 485 -7.65 -17.74 20.07
C PRO A 485 -8.63 -16.63 20.45
N ALA A 486 -9.05 -16.58 21.72
CA ALA A 486 -9.99 -15.55 22.20
C ALA A 486 -9.44 -14.11 22.05
N PHE A 487 -8.12 -13.92 22.21
CA PHE A 487 -7.49 -12.60 22.20
C PHE A 487 -7.56 -11.84 20.85
N VAL A 488 -7.91 -12.52 19.75
CA VAL A 488 -8.07 -11.87 18.43
C VAL A 488 -9.41 -11.13 18.29
N PHE A 489 -10.36 -11.37 19.19
CA PHE A 489 -11.67 -10.73 19.19
C PHE A 489 -11.70 -9.56 20.18
N PRO A 490 -12.35 -8.41 19.85
CA PRO A 490 -12.52 -7.30 20.78
C PRO A 490 -13.12 -7.74 22.13
N GLY A 491 -12.50 -7.33 23.23
CA GLY A 491 -12.89 -7.74 24.59
C GLY A 491 -12.70 -9.23 24.91
N GLY A 492 -12.08 -10.01 24.03
CA GLY A 492 -11.95 -11.48 24.17
C GLY A 492 -13.24 -12.25 23.87
N VAL A 493 -14.34 -11.56 23.53
CA VAL A 493 -15.66 -12.17 23.30
C VAL A 493 -15.84 -12.43 21.81
N ARG A 494 -16.07 -13.70 21.47
CA ARG A 494 -16.39 -14.08 20.09
C ARG A 494 -17.76 -13.53 19.68
N PRO A 495 -17.90 -12.86 18.51
CA PRO A 495 -19.20 -12.47 17.98
C PRO A 495 -20.16 -13.66 17.83
N ASN A 496 -21.42 -13.46 18.20
CA ASN A 496 -22.48 -14.44 18.03
C ASN A 496 -22.83 -14.56 16.55
N CYS A 497 -22.38 -15.65 15.93
CA CYS A 497 -22.59 -15.90 14.50
C CYS A 497 -24.10 -15.92 14.17
N PRO A 498 -24.61 -15.02 13.31
CA PRO A 498 -26.02 -14.99 12.96
C PRO A 498 -26.44 -16.32 12.31
N SER A 499 -27.59 -16.84 12.72
CA SER A 499 -28.05 -18.16 12.28
C SER A 499 -28.23 -18.21 10.76
N LYS A 500 -28.08 -19.39 10.16
CA LYS A 500 -28.06 -19.59 8.69
C LYS A 500 -29.32 -19.10 7.95
N VAL A 501 -30.42 -18.83 8.65
CA VAL A 501 -31.72 -18.45 8.08
C VAL A 501 -31.62 -17.14 7.28
N THR A 502 -31.03 -16.09 7.85
CA THR A 502 -31.05 -14.73 7.26
C THR A 502 -30.32 -14.64 5.93
N ARG A 503 -29.24 -15.43 5.75
CA ARG A 503 -28.39 -15.38 4.55
C ARG A 503 -29.01 -16.06 3.32
N VAL A 504 -30.04 -16.90 3.51
CA VAL A 504 -30.82 -17.48 2.40
C VAL A 504 -31.83 -16.48 1.85
N SER A 505 -32.45 -15.68 2.71
CA SER A 505 -33.46 -14.69 2.28
C SER A 505 -32.87 -13.63 1.33
N LYS A 506 -31.68 -13.08 1.61
CA LYS A 506 -31.05 -12.05 0.73
C LYS A 506 -30.78 -12.59 -0.68
N ARG A 507 -30.16 -13.78 -0.79
CA ARG A 507 -29.97 -14.49 -2.07
C ARG A 507 -31.27 -14.87 -2.78
N ARG A 508 -32.39 -15.02 -2.06
CA ARG A 508 -33.69 -15.35 -2.65
C ARG A 508 -34.50 -14.13 -3.11
N SER A 509 -34.15 -12.92 -2.68
CA SER A 509 -34.58 -11.67 -3.33
C SER A 509 -33.75 -11.35 -4.56
N GLU A 510 -32.42 -11.48 -4.47
CA GLU A 510 -31.47 -11.21 -5.58
C GLU A 510 -31.84 -12.00 -6.85
N LEU A 511 -32.16 -13.30 -6.71
CA LEU A 511 -32.54 -14.19 -7.82
C LEU A 511 -33.98 -14.01 -8.35
N ARG A 512 -34.74 -13.03 -7.86
CA ARG A 512 -36.13 -12.75 -8.31
C ARG A 512 -36.28 -11.46 -9.12
N THR A 513 -35.25 -10.63 -9.18
CA THR A 513 -35.25 -9.36 -9.93
C THR A 513 -34.67 -9.44 -11.34
N SER A 514 -34.11 -10.60 -11.74
CA SER A 514 -33.40 -10.79 -13.02
C SER A 514 -34.14 -11.68 -14.01
N GLY A 515 -35.44 -11.45 -14.23
CA GLY A 515 -36.24 -12.32 -15.10
C GLY A 515 -37.62 -11.78 -15.48
N HIS A 516 -37.67 -10.90 -16.47
CA HIS A 516 -38.91 -10.59 -17.22
C HIS A 516 -38.60 -10.36 -18.70
N GLY A 517 -39.26 -11.12 -19.58
CA GLY A 517 -39.00 -11.12 -21.02
C GLY A 517 -40.06 -11.90 -21.81
N LEU A 518 -41.20 -11.24 -22.05
CA LEU A 518 -42.20 -11.46 -23.11
C LEU A 518 -42.58 -12.91 -23.53
N ALA A 519 -43.82 -13.30 -23.21
CA ALA A 519 -44.66 -14.21 -24.01
C ALA A 519 -46.16 -13.87 -23.77
N GLU A 520 -47.06 -14.34 -24.64
CA GLU A 520 -48.43 -13.80 -24.77
C GLU A 520 -49.57 -14.59 -24.09
N LYS A 521 -50.75 -13.93 -24.12
CA LYS A 521 -52.11 -14.33 -23.70
C LYS A 521 -52.49 -15.81 -23.94
N SER A 522 -53.30 -16.35 -23.03
CA SER A 522 -54.67 -16.86 -23.35
C SER A 522 -55.47 -17.21 -22.08
N GLN A 523 -56.72 -17.63 -22.27
CA GLN A 523 -57.73 -18.02 -21.26
C GLN A 523 -57.28 -19.29 -20.47
N GLU A 524 -57.92 -19.74 -19.38
CA GLU A 524 -59.31 -19.58 -18.94
C GLU A 524 -59.44 -19.72 -17.40
N GLY A 525 -60.57 -19.32 -16.81
CA GLY A 525 -60.74 -19.25 -15.35
C GLY A 525 -61.61 -20.34 -14.72
N LYS A 526 -61.58 -20.44 -13.38
CA LYS A 526 -62.69 -21.02 -12.60
C LYS A 526 -62.75 -20.49 -11.15
N VAL A 527 -63.96 -20.43 -10.62
CA VAL A 527 -64.28 -19.89 -9.29
C VAL A 527 -64.18 -20.99 -8.23
N ALA A 528 -63.63 -20.65 -7.07
CA ALA A 528 -63.86 -21.37 -5.81
C ALA A 528 -63.89 -20.36 -4.65
N VAL A 529 -65.08 -20.10 -4.11
CA VAL A 529 -65.29 -19.35 -2.86
C VAL A 529 -65.66 -20.36 -1.78
N PHE A 530 -64.90 -20.39 -0.68
CA PHE A 530 -65.24 -20.82 0.68
C PHE A 530 -63.90 -20.91 1.46
N GLY A 531 -63.78 -20.49 2.72
CA GLY A 531 -64.73 -19.75 3.55
C GLY A 531 -64.38 -19.79 5.04
N ASP A 532 -64.87 -18.78 5.76
CA ASP A 532 -65.20 -18.79 7.19
C ASP A 532 -64.10 -18.59 8.27
N ASN A 533 -64.55 -17.94 9.37
CA ASN A 533 -64.01 -17.81 10.73
C ASN A 533 -62.62 -17.19 11.03
N ASN A 534 -62.42 -16.44 12.13
CA ASN A 534 -63.33 -15.52 12.85
C ASN A 534 -62.57 -14.66 13.88
N ASP A 535 -63.27 -13.62 14.37
CA ASP A 535 -63.30 -13.09 15.75
C ASP A 535 -62.15 -12.24 16.33
N ARG A 536 -62.58 -11.20 17.08
CA ARG A 536 -61.90 -10.41 18.14
C ARG A 536 -60.70 -9.50 17.74
N LYS A 537 -60.60 -8.25 18.22
CA LYS A 537 -61.52 -7.48 19.10
C LYS A 537 -61.29 -5.97 18.98
N ARG A 538 -62.38 -5.18 19.12
CA ARG A 538 -62.35 -3.71 19.32
C ARG A 538 -61.61 -3.31 20.60
N LYS A 539 -61.03 -2.11 20.60
CA LYS A 539 -61.43 -1.03 21.53
C LYS A 539 -61.13 0.36 20.94
N GLN A 540 -62.18 1.20 20.87
CA GLN A 540 -62.08 2.65 20.68
C GLN A 540 -62.16 3.35 22.04
N ALA A 541 -61.54 4.52 22.10
CA ALA A 541 -61.87 5.71 22.90
C ALA A 541 -61.15 6.84 22.13
N GLU A 542 -61.74 7.86 21.50
CA GLU A 542 -62.99 8.61 21.77
C GLU A 542 -62.97 9.30 23.16
N ASP A 543 -63.12 10.62 23.27
CA ASP A 543 -63.26 11.63 22.20
C ASP A 543 -63.05 13.08 22.68
N SER A 544 -63.08 14.04 21.72
CA SER A 544 -63.67 15.39 21.86
C SER A 544 -62.94 16.46 22.73
N VAL A 545 -63.15 17.78 22.53
CA VAL A 545 -63.56 18.64 21.38
C VAL A 545 -63.36 20.11 21.81
N ASP A 546 -63.05 21.05 20.88
CA ASP A 546 -63.52 22.46 20.88
C ASP A 546 -62.78 23.34 19.83
N THR A 547 -63.36 24.34 19.13
CA THR A 547 -64.75 24.62 18.67
C THR A 547 -64.74 25.66 17.53
N LEU A 548 -65.54 25.48 16.45
CA LEU A 548 -66.13 26.53 15.56
C LEU A 548 -65.13 27.53 14.87
N ARG A 549 -65.42 28.43 13.90
CA ARG A 549 -66.53 28.84 12.98
C ARG A 549 -65.87 29.70 11.84
N ASN A 550 -66.48 30.11 10.72
CA ASN A 550 -67.42 29.54 9.72
C ASN A 550 -67.67 30.63 8.63
N SER A 551 -68.13 30.27 7.43
CA SER A 551 -68.65 31.18 6.35
C SER A 551 -67.55 31.98 5.58
N LYS A 552 -67.47 31.96 4.23
CA LYS A 552 -68.31 32.54 3.14
C LYS A 552 -68.10 34.07 2.93
N SER A 553 -68.13 34.67 1.72
CA SER A 553 -68.03 34.17 0.31
C SER A 553 -68.14 35.32 -0.73
N ILE A 554 -67.72 35.09 -2.00
CA ILE A 554 -68.30 35.62 -3.27
C ILE A 554 -67.88 37.03 -3.83
N SER A 555 -67.38 37.02 -5.10
CA SER A 555 -67.42 38.06 -6.18
C SER A 555 -66.71 39.43 -6.04
N ARG A 556 -66.38 40.20 -7.10
CA ARG A 556 -66.01 40.00 -8.54
C ARG A 556 -65.63 41.38 -9.15
N GLU A 557 -65.12 41.39 -10.40
CA GLU A 557 -65.11 42.51 -11.39
C GLU A 557 -63.82 43.33 -11.60
N TYR A 558 -63.69 43.86 -12.83
CA TYR A 558 -62.61 44.69 -13.41
C TYR A 558 -63.18 46.03 -13.89
N PRO A 559 -62.35 47.02 -14.25
CA PRO A 559 -62.44 47.54 -15.62
C PRO A 559 -61.08 47.82 -16.31
N SER A 560 -61.15 48.19 -17.60
CA SER A 560 -60.04 48.16 -18.59
C SER A 560 -59.31 49.50 -18.82
N GLY A 561 -58.17 49.45 -19.52
CA GLY A 561 -57.49 50.60 -20.14
C GLY A 561 -56.34 50.18 -21.07
N ASN A 562 -56.29 50.68 -22.32
CA ASN A 562 -55.43 50.13 -23.39
C ASN A 562 -54.22 51.00 -23.77
N ARG A 563 -53.11 50.33 -24.17
CA ARG A 563 -52.30 50.51 -25.42
C ARG A 563 -51.05 49.60 -25.35
N GLU A 564 -50.84 48.66 -26.28
CA GLU A 564 -50.14 48.81 -27.58
C GLU A 564 -48.63 49.09 -27.43
N THR A 565 -47.68 48.32 -28.02
CA THR A 565 -47.70 47.21 -29.00
C THR A 565 -46.57 46.18 -28.73
N GLY A 566 -46.61 44.98 -29.35
CA GLY A 566 -45.42 44.09 -29.46
C GLY A 566 -45.66 42.57 -29.31
N ASP A 567 -45.93 41.88 -30.42
CA ASP A 567 -45.82 40.41 -30.57
C ASP A 567 -44.34 39.94 -30.46
N GLN A 568 -43.93 38.69 -30.18
CA GLN A 568 -44.48 37.40 -29.72
C GLN A 568 -43.25 36.51 -29.34
N LYS A 569 -43.28 35.31 -28.73
CA LYS A 569 -44.34 34.34 -28.34
C LYS A 569 -43.80 33.41 -27.23
N SER A 570 -44.62 32.95 -26.29
CA SER A 570 -44.34 31.76 -25.47
C SER A 570 -45.64 31.16 -24.90
N ILE A 571 -45.69 29.83 -24.76
CA ILE A 571 -46.83 29.07 -24.19
C ILE A 571 -46.33 28.27 -22.99
N SER A 572 -47.18 28.13 -21.98
CA SER A 572 -46.85 27.59 -20.66
C SER A 572 -46.92 26.05 -20.56
N GLU A 573 -46.09 25.52 -19.66
CA GLU A 573 -46.33 24.38 -18.76
C GLU A 573 -46.81 23.02 -19.31
N ILE A 574 -45.91 22.02 -19.21
CA ILE A 574 -46.27 20.63 -18.87
C ILE A 574 -45.36 20.16 -17.72
N ASN A 575 -45.88 19.33 -16.82
CA ASN A 575 -45.25 18.91 -15.56
C ASN A 575 -43.98 18.03 -15.72
N PRO A 576 -43.07 18.01 -14.72
CA PRO A 576 -41.80 17.28 -14.77
C PRO A 576 -41.96 15.77 -14.48
N LEU A 577 -41.46 14.92 -15.39
CA LEU A 577 -41.28 13.48 -15.16
C LEU A 577 -40.09 12.88 -15.95
N LEU A 578 -38.92 13.54 -15.90
CA LEU A 578 -37.67 13.05 -16.52
C LEU A 578 -36.49 13.22 -15.56
N THR A 579 -36.15 12.16 -14.82
CA THR A 579 -34.95 12.09 -13.96
C THR A 579 -34.30 10.70 -13.91
N ALA A 580 -34.82 9.71 -14.64
CA ALA A 580 -34.32 8.33 -14.65
C ALA A 580 -33.53 7.95 -15.92
N THR A 581 -33.71 8.69 -17.03
CA THR A 581 -33.07 8.39 -18.32
C THR A 581 -31.63 8.90 -18.39
N ASP A 582 -31.40 10.12 -17.92
CA ASP A 582 -30.13 10.84 -18.15
C ASP A 582 -28.98 10.31 -17.28
N THR A 583 -29.32 9.67 -16.16
CA THR A 583 -28.38 8.90 -15.35
C THR A 583 -27.86 7.64 -16.05
N SER A 584 -28.63 7.05 -16.98
CA SER A 584 -28.19 5.87 -17.74
C SER A 584 -27.18 6.25 -18.83
N SER A 585 -27.48 7.28 -19.63
CA SER A 585 -26.57 7.75 -20.70
C SER A 585 -25.27 8.30 -20.13
N SER A 586 -25.32 9.05 -19.02
CA SER A 586 -24.12 9.47 -18.28
C SER A 586 -23.29 8.27 -17.80
N LYS A 587 -23.94 7.19 -17.31
CA LYS A 587 -23.21 6.00 -16.84
C LYS A 587 -22.48 5.26 -17.96
N GLU A 588 -23.04 5.24 -19.17
CA GLU A 588 -22.42 4.62 -20.36
C GLU A 588 -21.28 5.46 -20.96
N VAL A 589 -21.46 6.77 -21.13
CA VAL A 589 -20.41 7.68 -21.67
C VAL A 589 -19.14 7.63 -20.82
N GLU A 590 -19.29 7.71 -19.49
CA GLU A 590 -18.14 7.61 -18.59
C GLU A 590 -17.49 6.21 -18.59
N LYS A 591 -18.26 5.12 -18.84
CA LYS A 591 -17.68 3.78 -19.02
C LYS A 591 -16.81 3.73 -20.28
N LEU A 592 -17.30 4.26 -21.40
CA LEU A 592 -16.52 4.35 -22.65
C LEU A 592 -15.26 5.21 -22.46
N GLY A 593 -15.34 6.27 -21.64
CA GLY A 593 -14.16 7.03 -21.21
C GLY A 593 -13.14 6.19 -20.44
N ILE A 594 -13.58 5.37 -19.47
CA ILE A 594 -12.70 4.45 -18.73
C ILE A 594 -12.07 3.41 -19.66
N GLU A 595 -12.83 2.83 -20.60
CA GLU A 595 -12.31 1.86 -21.56
C GLU A 595 -11.30 2.50 -22.53
N SER A 596 -11.56 3.72 -23.02
CA SER A 596 -10.62 4.50 -23.85
C SER A 596 -9.29 4.79 -23.14
N ILE A 597 -9.32 5.15 -21.85
CA ILE A 597 -8.11 5.40 -21.04
C ILE A 597 -7.22 4.16 -20.90
N MET A 598 -7.77 2.96 -21.06
CA MET A 598 -7.03 1.70 -20.91
C MET A 598 -6.37 1.20 -22.19
N CYS A 599 -6.84 1.60 -23.37
CA CYS A 599 -6.31 1.20 -24.69
C CYS A 599 -5.00 1.96 -25.07
N GLY A 600 -4.08 2.10 -24.11
CA GLY A 600 -2.77 2.71 -24.32
C GLY A 600 -1.75 1.75 -24.95
N PRO A 601 -0.53 2.21 -25.27
CA PRO A 601 0.52 1.42 -25.94
C PRO A 601 1.18 0.35 -25.05
N TYR A 602 0.46 -0.15 -24.04
CA TYR A 602 0.87 -1.16 -23.07
C TYR A 602 -0.09 -2.36 -23.01
N ASP A 603 -1.01 -2.49 -23.98
CA ASP A 603 -2.00 -3.58 -24.05
C ASP A 603 -1.34 -4.97 -24.05
N ALA A 604 -1.41 -5.65 -22.90
CA ALA A 604 -0.76 -6.94 -22.63
C ALA A 604 -1.52 -8.14 -23.22
N HIS A 605 -1.98 -8.03 -24.47
CA HIS A 605 -2.84 -9.01 -25.15
C HIS A 605 -2.34 -9.41 -26.55
N GLN A 606 -1.04 -9.73 -26.66
CA GLN A 606 -0.57 -10.69 -27.66
C GLN A 606 -0.28 -12.03 -26.97
N ALA A 607 -1.21 -12.98 -27.13
CA ALA A 607 -1.00 -14.35 -26.71
C ALA A 607 -0.07 -15.06 -27.71
N PHE A 608 1.12 -15.42 -27.25
CA PHE A 608 2.03 -16.35 -27.92
C PHE A 608 2.31 -17.54 -27.00
N SER A 609 2.80 -18.64 -27.59
CA SER A 609 2.79 -19.99 -27.03
C SER A 609 3.46 -20.12 -25.65
N GLU A 610 2.98 -21.08 -24.87
CA GLU A 610 3.62 -21.55 -23.64
C GLU A 610 4.96 -22.24 -23.97
N GLU A 611 6.07 -21.71 -23.45
CA GLU A 611 7.31 -22.45 -23.21
C GLU A 611 7.61 -22.40 -21.69
N PRO A 612 8.25 -23.43 -21.10
CA PRO A 612 8.25 -23.64 -19.65
C PRO A 612 9.15 -22.66 -18.88
N ASP A 613 8.70 -22.25 -17.68
CA ASP A 613 9.46 -21.41 -16.75
C ASP A 613 10.74 -22.09 -16.25
N GLU A 614 11.92 -21.63 -16.70
CA GLU A 614 13.18 -21.87 -15.97
C GLU A 614 13.31 -20.88 -14.80
N LEU A 615 13.00 -21.37 -13.60
CA LEU A 615 13.09 -20.61 -12.35
C LEU A 615 14.54 -20.47 -11.88
N GLU A 616 15.24 -19.40 -12.28
CA GLU A 616 16.47 -18.98 -11.61
C GLU A 616 16.19 -18.52 -10.16
N ASN A 617 17.01 -18.99 -9.22
CA ASN A 617 16.80 -18.77 -7.79
C ASN A 617 17.40 -17.42 -7.32
N ASP A 618 16.56 -16.50 -6.82
CA ASP A 618 16.98 -15.28 -6.09
C ASP A 618 17.59 -15.65 -4.70
N LEU A 619 18.77 -16.31 -4.67
CA LEU A 619 19.46 -16.70 -3.41
C LEU A 619 20.98 -16.46 -3.34
N GLU A 620 21.72 -16.40 -4.46
CA GLU A 620 23.17 -16.18 -4.43
C GLU A 620 23.60 -14.99 -5.30
N TYR A 621 23.92 -13.84 -4.67
CA TYR A 621 25.11 -13.01 -4.97
C TYR A 621 25.25 -11.81 -4.00
N ARG A 622 25.47 -12.07 -2.71
CA ARG A 622 25.97 -11.05 -1.76
C ARG A 622 26.79 -11.69 -0.62
N ASN A 623 28.06 -11.99 -0.90
CA ASN A 623 29.22 -11.87 0.01
C ASN A 623 30.41 -12.68 -0.55
N LYS A 624 31.37 -12.01 -1.18
CA LYS A 624 32.77 -12.48 -1.35
C LYS A 624 33.63 -11.38 -1.98
N ASP A 625 34.17 -10.52 -1.14
CA ASP A 625 35.44 -9.86 -1.47
C ASP A 625 36.57 -10.88 -1.30
N LYS A 626 37.43 -11.01 -2.30
CA LYS A 626 38.88 -10.99 -2.10
C LYS A 626 39.67 -10.94 -3.40
N ASP A 627 40.89 -10.45 -3.24
CA ASP A 627 41.96 -10.27 -4.20
C ASP A 627 42.11 -11.38 -5.25
N PHE A 628 42.42 -11.00 -6.49
CA PHE A 628 43.69 -11.45 -7.08
C PHE A 628 44.21 -10.46 -8.12
N GLY A 629 45.47 -10.05 -7.95
CA GLY A 629 46.18 -9.19 -8.90
C GLY A 629 46.71 -9.96 -10.12
N GLY A 630 46.70 -9.27 -11.26
CA GLY A 630 47.15 -9.67 -12.60
C GLY A 630 48.08 -10.87 -12.81
N ASN A 631 47.85 -11.55 -13.94
CA ASN A 631 48.94 -11.76 -14.89
C ASN A 631 48.47 -11.61 -16.34
N MET A 632 49.42 -11.45 -17.26
CA MET A 632 49.24 -10.92 -18.62
C MET A 632 49.92 -11.83 -19.65
N LYS A 633 49.26 -12.09 -20.79
CA LYS A 633 49.77 -12.57 -22.11
C LYS A 633 48.60 -13.20 -22.91
N ASN A 634 48.48 -13.09 -24.25
CA ASN A 634 49.29 -12.37 -25.23
C ASN A 634 48.55 -12.23 -26.59
N ILE A 635 49.08 -11.40 -27.51
CA ILE A 635 49.01 -11.56 -28.99
C ILE A 635 47.61 -11.36 -29.67
N ASN A 636 47.41 -10.50 -30.70
CA ASN A 636 48.33 -9.55 -31.36
C ASN A 636 47.66 -8.54 -32.34
N LEU A 637 48.48 -7.62 -32.87
CA LEU A 637 48.47 -6.96 -34.20
C LEU A 637 47.73 -5.60 -34.44
N ASN A 638 48.54 -4.66 -34.98
CA ASN A 638 48.25 -3.47 -35.82
C ASN A 638 47.50 -2.27 -35.18
N SER A 639 48.15 -1.15 -34.78
CA SER A 639 48.93 -0.11 -35.52
C SER A 639 48.08 1.14 -35.89
N ARG A 640 48.55 2.40 -35.88
CA ARG A 640 49.92 2.95 -36.02
C ARG A 640 50.18 4.22 -35.16
N TYR A 641 51.43 4.34 -34.67
CA TYR A 641 52.30 5.53 -34.56
C TYR A 641 51.77 6.95 -34.26
N SER A 642 52.36 7.55 -33.21
CA SER A 642 53.01 8.88 -33.23
C SER A 642 54.10 8.89 -32.14
N GLU A 643 55.31 9.41 -32.41
CA GLU A 643 56.49 9.23 -31.54
C GLU A 643 57.12 10.54 -31.03
N SER A 644 57.69 10.48 -29.81
CA SER A 644 58.91 11.19 -29.38
C SER A 644 59.44 10.48 -28.11
N ILE A 645 60.68 9.93 -28.06
CA ILE A 645 62.00 10.59 -27.89
C ILE A 645 62.12 11.17 -26.45
N VAL A 646 63.08 10.82 -25.55
CA VAL A 646 64.43 10.20 -25.64
C VAL A 646 64.58 9.02 -24.62
N ALA A 647 65.62 8.19 -24.75
CA ALA A 647 65.98 7.09 -23.83
C ALA A 647 67.11 7.44 -22.83
N ALA A 648 67.23 6.66 -21.74
CA ALA A 648 68.46 6.49 -20.94
C ALA A 648 68.45 5.14 -20.19
N GLU A 649 69.58 4.42 -20.25
CA GLU A 649 69.87 3.10 -19.63
C GLU A 649 71.41 2.98 -19.52
N PRO A 650 72.02 1.96 -18.87
CA PRO A 650 71.64 1.16 -17.70
C PRO A 650 72.74 1.23 -16.59
N VAL A 651 72.77 0.30 -15.63
CA VAL A 651 73.97 -0.51 -15.29
C VAL A 651 73.58 -1.68 -14.35
N PHE A 652 74.23 -2.84 -14.54
CA PHE A 652 74.04 -4.09 -13.77
C PHE A 652 75.05 -4.25 -12.62
N SER A 653 74.71 -5.06 -11.62
CA SER A 653 75.56 -6.20 -11.20
C SER A 653 74.83 -7.18 -10.27
N GLN A 654 75.19 -8.47 -10.38
CA GLN A 654 74.66 -9.59 -9.58
C GLN A 654 75.74 -10.10 -8.61
N LYS A 655 75.35 -10.85 -7.58
CA LYS A 655 76.04 -12.10 -7.18
C LYS A 655 75.17 -13.00 -6.28
N GLU A 656 75.63 -14.23 -6.06
CA GLU A 656 74.76 -15.40 -5.81
C GLU A 656 75.15 -16.22 -4.55
N ASN A 657 74.24 -17.15 -4.18
CA ASN A 657 74.50 -18.51 -3.65
C ASN A 657 75.39 -18.74 -2.39
N SER A 658 74.82 -19.33 -1.32
CA SER A 658 74.83 -20.80 -1.09
C SER A 658 74.72 -21.30 0.40
N SER A 659 74.21 -22.53 0.56
CA SER A 659 74.59 -23.58 1.53
C SER A 659 74.35 -23.50 3.07
N LEU A 660 73.27 -24.16 3.52
CA LEU A 660 73.23 -25.44 4.31
C LEU A 660 73.77 -25.61 5.77
N THR A 661 73.11 -26.57 6.47
CA THR A 661 73.51 -27.41 7.66
C THR A 661 73.27 -27.01 9.15
N HIS A 662 72.17 -27.56 9.71
CA HIS A 662 72.09 -28.51 10.87
C HIS A 662 72.19 -28.16 12.40
N ILE A 663 71.32 -28.88 13.18
CA ILE A 663 71.49 -29.50 14.55
C ILE A 663 70.86 -28.84 15.82
N HIS A 664 69.77 -29.48 16.33
CA HIS A 664 69.36 -29.82 17.74
C HIS A 664 69.14 -28.73 18.84
N SER A 665 68.30 -28.91 19.89
CA SER A 665 67.29 -29.96 20.26
C SER A 665 66.33 -29.55 21.41
N ASN A 666 65.48 -30.49 21.84
CA ASN A 666 64.57 -30.55 23.01
C ASN A 666 63.21 -29.84 22.81
N GLU A 667 62.05 -30.53 22.71
CA GLU A 667 61.39 -31.58 23.54
C GLU A 667 60.63 -31.05 24.78
N ARG A 668 59.30 -31.19 24.76
CA ARG A 668 58.62 -32.36 25.38
C ARG A 668 57.21 -32.57 24.78
N LEU A 669 56.80 -33.84 24.67
CA LEU A 669 55.48 -34.33 24.27
C LEU A 669 54.83 -35.10 25.44
N GLU A 670 53.49 -35.23 25.39
CA GLU A 670 52.62 -36.27 25.96
C GLU A 670 51.18 -35.86 25.52
N GLU A 671 50.38 -36.55 24.68
CA GLU A 671 50.08 -37.98 24.45
C GLU A 671 49.32 -38.64 25.62
N LEU A 672 48.28 -39.49 25.44
CA LEU A 672 47.69 -40.09 24.22
C LEU A 672 46.22 -40.57 24.43
N GLU A 673 45.43 -40.56 23.34
CA GLU A 673 44.38 -41.53 22.95
C GLU A 673 43.07 -41.82 23.76
N SER A 674 42.29 -42.79 23.25
CA SER A 674 40.83 -42.95 23.39
C SER A 674 40.41 -44.38 23.77
N ALA A 675 39.20 -44.56 24.30
CA ALA A 675 38.51 -45.87 24.32
C ALA A 675 36.97 -45.72 24.37
N GLU A 676 36.25 -46.58 23.64
CA GLU A 676 34.79 -46.75 23.77
C GLU A 676 34.46 -47.80 24.86
N LEU A 677 33.25 -47.72 25.47
CA LEU A 677 32.33 -48.85 25.72
C LEU A 677 31.05 -48.39 26.44
N THR A 678 29.98 -49.19 26.37
CA THR A 678 28.64 -48.96 26.95
C THR A 678 28.12 -50.25 27.63
N PRO A 679 26.97 -50.29 28.34
CA PRO A 679 26.17 -49.24 29.00
C PRO A 679 26.05 -49.50 30.53
N PRO A 680 25.06 -48.91 31.25
CA PRO A 680 23.95 -49.77 31.68
C PRO A 680 22.54 -49.11 31.63
N LEU A 681 21.50 -49.93 31.79
CA LEU A 681 20.08 -49.57 31.76
C LEU A 681 19.49 -49.31 33.16
N SER A 682 18.65 -48.29 33.33
CA SER A 682 17.23 -48.49 33.74
C SER A 682 16.39 -47.20 33.85
N SER A 683 15.25 -47.23 33.15
CA SER A 683 13.97 -46.54 33.39
C SER A 683 13.87 -45.34 34.37
N ARG A 684 13.40 -44.20 33.84
CA ARG A 684 12.04 -43.71 34.14
C ARG A 684 11.45 -42.86 33.02
N ASN A 685 10.12 -42.91 32.89
CA ASN A 685 9.40 -42.55 31.67
C ASN A 685 9.22 -41.03 31.48
N TYR A 686 9.43 -40.54 30.26
CA TYR A 686 8.77 -39.33 29.76
C TYR A 686 7.79 -39.71 28.65
N THR A 687 6.51 -39.37 28.83
CA THR A 687 5.46 -39.58 27.83
C THR A 687 5.53 -38.52 26.73
N PRO A 688 5.64 -38.87 25.43
CA PRO A 688 5.63 -37.87 24.36
C PRO A 688 4.27 -37.18 24.26
N VAL A 689 4.26 -35.85 24.34
CA VAL A 689 3.07 -35.04 24.05
C VAL A 689 2.81 -35.09 22.53
N PRO A 690 1.61 -35.48 22.08
CA PRO A 690 1.35 -35.67 20.66
C PRO A 690 1.27 -34.33 19.91
N GLN A 691 2.28 -34.02 19.10
CA GLN A 691 2.25 -32.90 18.16
C GLN A 691 1.01 -32.99 17.25
N ARG A 692 0.16 -31.96 17.28
CA ARG A 692 -1.07 -31.95 16.47
C ARG A 692 -0.75 -31.71 15.00
N LYS A 693 -1.08 -32.71 14.18
CA LYS A 693 -0.86 -32.74 12.73
C LYS A 693 -1.51 -31.53 12.03
N SER A 694 -0.71 -30.65 11.44
CA SER A 694 -1.11 -29.49 10.64
C SER A 694 -1.61 -29.89 9.24
N ILE A 695 -2.63 -30.75 9.20
CA ILE A 695 -3.25 -31.28 7.99
C ILE A 695 -4.56 -30.51 7.74
N ILE A 696 -4.62 -29.71 6.67
CA ILE A 696 -5.73 -28.79 6.38
C ILE A 696 -6.97 -29.53 5.85
N ARG A 697 -7.64 -30.29 6.73
CA ARG A 697 -8.87 -31.01 6.39
C ARG A 697 -10.09 -30.09 6.39
N PHE A 698 -10.61 -29.76 5.21
CA PHE A 698 -11.99 -29.32 5.06
C PHE A 698 -12.91 -30.55 5.20
N ALA A 699 -13.97 -30.46 6.01
CA ALA A 699 -14.90 -31.56 6.22
C ALA A 699 -16.28 -31.04 6.64
N THR A 700 -17.33 -31.60 6.05
CA THR A 700 -18.74 -31.30 6.33
C THR A 700 -19.41 -32.51 6.96
N LEU A 701 -20.08 -32.34 8.10
CA LEU A 701 -20.90 -33.41 8.69
C LEU A 701 -22.18 -33.59 7.86
N GLY A 702 -22.31 -34.73 7.20
CA GLY A 702 -23.61 -35.33 6.93
C GLY A 702 -24.06 -36.13 8.15
N LYS A 703 -25.31 -35.94 8.60
CA LYS A 703 -25.94 -36.87 9.54
C LYS A 703 -26.52 -38.04 8.74
N ALA A 704 -25.93 -39.22 8.87
CA ALA A 704 -26.72 -40.44 8.72
C ALA A 704 -27.64 -40.54 9.95
N ALA A 705 -28.88 -41.01 9.75
CA ALA A 705 -29.78 -41.37 10.82
C ALA A 705 -30.11 -42.85 10.64
N ASP A 706 -29.61 -43.68 11.55
CA ASP A 706 -29.96 -45.09 11.54
C ASP A 706 -31.46 -45.27 11.81
N LYS A 707 -32.10 -46.08 10.96
CA LYS A 707 -33.38 -46.71 11.27
C LYS A 707 -33.18 -48.21 11.30
N SER A 708 -33.07 -48.75 12.50
CA SER A 708 -33.42 -50.14 12.78
C SER A 708 -34.89 -50.21 13.21
N SER A 709 -35.57 -51.27 12.77
CA SER A 709 -37.00 -51.57 12.99
C SER A 709 -38.00 -50.64 12.29
#